data_AF-A0A6C0JXG2-F1
#
_entry.id   AF-A0A6C0JXG2-F1
#
_cell.length_a   1.000
_cell.length_b   1.000
_cell.length_c   1.000
_cell.angle_alpha   90.00
_cell.angle_beta   90.00
_cell.angle_gamma   90.00
#
_symmetry.space_group_name_H-M   'P 1'
#
loop_
_entity.id
_entity.type
_entity.pdbx_description
1 polymer ?
#
loop_
_entity_poly.entity_id
_entity_poly.type
_entity_poly.pdbx_seq_one_letter_code
_entity_poly.pdbx_strand_id
1 'polypeptide(L)'
;MSNKNVQPIKIKISTNVDKAPFELTFSSIYDPAPGERPRRIDISKMKYPYFTADVKYDEKLLAERPYSELLSIFFDKQEFVKVILDGSVETHHDAAVLMENANANIMTMLQLLFPTSYPSKNNINTSYKKYLLKKGPIIPLDIGGNIKDILSSGEVSVFEKRNYSYIKTSRGNCTVSEVVWLNDVLNNKLYRELIEKLIEYKEWREKQTKVIEEDITKTTKQLQNGLTTKEPGKEIGKRTGYLVIDEQAQDELASQKRIYNPDDIKEDMIKIVKKYLTVDTVEAEKQRFDEELGHMLDYFIDTHLKDPKATPITQFVRFKDKFDFTYTSPEGPSDLFSLHKRYDNVDRDAEIAKLTAEKTSKETELDNLTNTTGHIESREWILSKPMIEQYLKNLKKLIIVAQKKKIENGKKSTPKRDEIINILSENITKPLDDVEYDFITILPNVKYIKGFVKGAFFHFTGRGDAMNTNFINQVNERIAEIDPNELIAMDERIKQLTDENAVINAKITKLRKTLEKAFVFKDEEDDPKEPIAKLKKDNGKEITKMQEEIFKYVITRYNRFQDTKRSAELTGQYVEIDTAIDIIIDEIKKLNSLVPSGTRTVDQILNITEQIKNSFDKLVSANKISISRNIGEKLAQIVQLSNQIKFFTQLKTVFFKEPSTGILVEYEKSLDPNDSFTKLIIAELKNEKYSNFKKIIDFIKERFIKYSTISLNSNLEKLLKEYFENQSNDFYDKVVEPANKLLNLGEQPDFTSLESIWDVSVTSVKSSTSETEYAISVYMDVIEGEVNAKNQSEIKCQFLDEELIKRLEELIDEGPVYGPGSNTKVFSVKKAKEEKARHEQEKKKEIELSAKPRKDKSLPIAVPEYEGGKRHTKSFRGKSAKKNRTKKRLLSVFI
;
A
#
# COMPACT_ATOMS: atom_id res chain seq x y z
N MET A 1 36.62 -47.15 -4.31
CA MET A 1 35.97 -46.56 -5.49
C MET A 1 35.03 -45.49 -4.96
N SER A 2 35.17 -44.24 -5.41
CA SER A 2 34.24 -43.18 -5.03
C SER A 2 32.82 -43.61 -5.42
N ASN A 3 31.86 -43.27 -4.59
CA ASN A 3 30.48 -43.74 -4.66
C ASN A 3 29.75 -43.03 -5.81
N LYS A 4 30.11 -43.34 -7.07
CA LYS A 4 29.45 -42.80 -8.26
C LYS A 4 27.97 -43.20 -8.23
N ASN A 5 27.07 -42.24 -8.45
CA ASN A 5 25.65 -42.40 -8.25
C ASN A 5 25.01 -43.16 -9.43
N VAL A 6 25.14 -44.49 -9.40
CA VAL A 6 24.49 -45.40 -10.35
C VAL A 6 23.20 -45.93 -9.74
N GLN A 7 22.08 -45.53 -10.34
CA GLN A 7 20.74 -45.83 -9.86
C GLN A 7 19.87 -46.40 -10.98
N PRO A 8 18.87 -47.22 -10.66
CA PRO A 8 17.84 -47.59 -11.64
C PRO A 8 17.05 -46.34 -12.07
N ILE A 9 16.67 -46.29 -13.35
CA ILE A 9 15.79 -45.26 -13.89
C ILE A 9 14.43 -45.86 -14.30
N LYS A 10 13.36 -45.25 -13.81
CA LYS A 10 11.97 -45.60 -14.17
C LYS A 10 11.57 -44.87 -15.45
N ILE A 11 11.43 -45.60 -16.54
CA ILE A 11 10.97 -45.06 -17.82
C ILE A 11 9.50 -45.43 -17.98
N LYS A 12 8.60 -44.45 -17.92
CA LYS A 12 7.16 -44.66 -18.19
C LYS A 12 6.91 -44.51 -19.68
N ILE A 13 6.36 -45.54 -20.32
CA ILE A 13 6.09 -45.59 -21.74
C ILE A 13 4.58 -45.44 -21.98
N SER A 14 4.21 -44.45 -22.78
CA SER A 14 2.91 -44.32 -23.42
C SER A 14 3.03 -44.75 -24.88
N THR A 15 2.02 -45.41 -25.45
CA THR A 15 2.03 -45.80 -26.87
C THR A 15 0.72 -45.42 -27.57
N ASN A 16 0.70 -45.42 -28.90
CA ASN A 16 -0.52 -45.31 -29.71
C ASN A 16 -1.43 -46.57 -29.60
N VAL A 17 -0.93 -47.66 -29.03
CA VAL A 17 -1.64 -48.94 -28.92
C VAL A 17 -2.29 -49.14 -27.55
N ASP A 18 -1.57 -48.80 -26.48
CA ASP A 18 -1.98 -49.03 -25.10
C ASP A 18 -2.63 -47.78 -24.51
N LYS A 19 -3.82 -47.94 -23.92
CA LYS A 19 -4.56 -46.82 -23.29
C LYS A 19 -3.88 -46.27 -22.04
N ALA A 20 -3.13 -47.11 -21.34
CA ALA A 20 -2.49 -46.77 -20.07
C ALA A 20 -0.97 -46.87 -20.24
N PRO A 21 -0.19 -45.91 -19.69
CA PRO A 21 1.25 -46.01 -19.68
C PRO A 21 1.72 -47.21 -18.85
N PHE A 22 2.83 -47.83 -19.24
CA PHE A 22 3.47 -48.93 -18.51
C PHE A 22 4.95 -48.64 -18.26
N GLU A 23 5.57 -49.35 -17.31
CA GLU A 23 6.99 -49.17 -17.03
C GLU A 23 7.86 -50.00 -17.97
N LEU A 24 8.93 -49.40 -18.49
CA LEU A 24 9.96 -50.13 -19.21
C LEU A 24 10.70 -51.02 -18.24
N THR A 25 10.53 -52.33 -18.42
CA THR A 25 11.34 -53.34 -17.75
C THR A 25 12.07 -54.16 -18.79
N PHE A 26 13.09 -54.92 -18.37
CA PHE A 26 13.77 -55.86 -19.26
C PHE A 26 12.77 -56.80 -19.94
N SER A 27 11.75 -57.25 -19.19
CA SER A 27 10.71 -58.15 -19.70
C SER A 27 9.79 -57.53 -20.77
N SER A 28 9.68 -56.20 -20.78
CA SER A 28 8.90 -55.42 -21.74
C SER A 28 9.58 -55.35 -23.11
N ILE A 29 10.90 -55.53 -23.18
CA ILE A 29 11.66 -55.55 -24.43
C ILE A 29 11.52 -56.92 -25.09
N TYR A 30 11.23 -56.94 -26.39
CA TYR A 30 11.18 -58.17 -27.18
C TYR A 30 12.40 -58.27 -28.10
N ASP A 31 13.13 -59.37 -27.97
CA ASP A 31 14.28 -59.71 -28.79
C ASP A 31 14.01 -60.99 -29.59
N PRO A 32 13.70 -60.90 -30.90
CA PRO A 32 13.38 -62.06 -31.74
C PRO A 32 14.61 -62.90 -32.10
N ALA A 33 15.82 -62.36 -31.94
CA ALA A 33 17.08 -63.06 -32.16
C ALA A 33 17.89 -63.05 -30.87
N PRO A 34 17.42 -63.73 -29.80
CA PRO A 34 18.21 -63.90 -28.60
C PRO A 34 19.38 -64.79 -28.99
N GLY A 35 20.50 -64.22 -29.39
CA GLY A 35 21.73 -64.97 -29.68
C GLY A 35 22.16 -65.78 -28.45
N GLU A 36 23.35 -66.39 -28.50
CA GLU A 36 23.96 -67.03 -27.32
C GLU A 36 24.02 -66.03 -26.16
N ARG A 37 22.98 -66.04 -25.31
CA ARG A 37 22.91 -65.17 -24.14
C ARG A 37 24.14 -65.53 -23.30
N PRO A 38 24.88 -64.55 -22.78
CA PRO A 38 25.95 -64.82 -21.83
C PRO A 38 25.37 -65.74 -20.76
N ARG A 39 25.92 -66.97 -20.61
CA ARG A 39 25.34 -68.10 -19.85
C ARG A 39 25.17 -67.84 -18.33
N ARG A 40 25.26 -66.59 -17.86
CA ARG A 40 25.33 -66.21 -16.45
C ARG A 40 24.37 -65.09 -16.03
N ILE A 41 23.54 -64.56 -16.93
CA ILE A 41 22.68 -63.43 -16.60
C ILE A 41 21.37 -63.92 -15.96
N ASP A 42 21.16 -63.57 -14.68
CA ASP A 42 19.93 -63.83 -13.96
C ASP A 42 18.86 -62.78 -14.32
N ILE A 43 18.11 -63.07 -15.38
CA ILE A 43 17.04 -62.21 -15.94
C ILE A 43 16.00 -61.84 -14.87
N SER A 44 15.81 -62.66 -13.84
CA SER A 44 14.84 -62.38 -12.76
C SER A 44 15.22 -61.18 -11.89
N LYS A 45 16.50 -60.80 -11.88
CA LYS A 45 17.03 -59.64 -11.12
C LYS A 45 17.07 -58.35 -11.94
N MET A 46 16.86 -58.43 -13.25
CA MET A 46 16.94 -57.30 -14.18
C MET A 46 15.58 -56.64 -14.35
N LYS A 47 15.25 -55.66 -13.49
CA LYS A 47 13.95 -54.97 -13.59
C LYS A 47 14.05 -53.71 -14.46
N TYR A 48 14.80 -52.71 -14.02
CA TYR A 48 14.91 -51.39 -14.67
C TYR A 48 16.31 -51.15 -15.21
N PRO A 49 16.47 -50.33 -16.26
CA PRO A 49 17.79 -49.93 -16.71
C PRO A 49 18.49 -49.07 -15.64
N TYR A 50 19.81 -49.12 -15.62
CA TYR A 50 20.68 -48.29 -14.79
C TYR A 50 21.06 -47.01 -15.51
N PHE A 51 21.25 -45.96 -14.73
CA PHE A 51 21.51 -44.61 -15.18
C PHE A 51 22.46 -43.90 -14.23
N THR A 52 23.19 -42.93 -14.78
CA THR A 52 23.97 -41.96 -14.01
C THR A 52 24.03 -40.65 -14.79
N ALA A 53 23.98 -39.53 -14.08
CA ALA A 53 24.23 -38.20 -14.62
C ALA A 53 25.70 -37.76 -14.42
N ASP A 54 26.46 -38.50 -13.61
CA ASP A 54 27.81 -38.10 -13.17
C ASP A 54 28.84 -38.20 -14.31
N VAL A 55 28.61 -39.12 -15.25
CA VAL A 55 29.53 -39.44 -16.36
C VAL A 55 28.74 -39.49 -17.66
N LYS A 56 29.20 -38.76 -18.68
CA LYS A 56 28.66 -38.83 -20.04
C LYS A 56 29.00 -40.18 -20.68
N TYR A 57 28.03 -40.81 -21.34
CA TYR A 57 28.25 -42.08 -22.02
C TYR A 57 29.16 -41.91 -23.24
N ASP A 58 30.10 -42.83 -23.42
CA ASP A 58 30.87 -42.93 -24.67
C ASP A 58 29.99 -43.59 -25.74
N GLU A 59 29.33 -42.77 -26.55
CA GLU A 59 28.43 -43.20 -27.60
C GLU A 59 29.12 -44.14 -28.61
N LYS A 60 30.39 -43.90 -28.93
CA LYS A 60 31.13 -44.75 -29.90
C LYS A 60 31.37 -46.13 -29.32
N LEU A 61 31.87 -46.19 -28.09
CA LEU A 61 32.11 -47.44 -27.37
C LEU A 61 30.85 -48.29 -27.27
N LEU A 62 29.69 -47.66 -27.01
CA LEU A 62 28.42 -48.37 -26.88
C LEU A 62 27.81 -48.74 -28.25
N ALA A 63 27.91 -47.88 -29.26
CA ALA A 63 27.35 -48.14 -30.60
C ALA A 63 28.04 -49.30 -31.36
N GLU A 64 29.22 -49.72 -30.92
CA GLU A 64 29.94 -50.89 -31.43
C GLU A 64 29.52 -52.20 -30.77
N ARG A 65 28.76 -52.16 -29.66
CA ARG A 65 28.35 -53.35 -28.91
C ARG A 65 27.17 -54.08 -29.58
N PRO A 66 27.17 -55.42 -29.58
CA PRO A 66 25.98 -56.20 -29.93
C PRO A 66 24.78 -55.85 -29.05
N TYR A 67 23.58 -55.95 -29.60
CA TYR A 67 22.37 -55.54 -28.88
C TYR A 67 22.12 -56.34 -27.59
N SER A 68 22.45 -57.63 -27.56
CA SER A 68 22.35 -58.44 -26.35
C SER A 68 23.30 -57.96 -25.24
N GLU A 69 24.48 -57.46 -25.60
CA GLU A 69 25.43 -56.86 -24.67
C GLU A 69 24.92 -55.49 -24.20
N LEU A 70 24.34 -54.67 -25.08
CA LEU A 70 23.70 -53.40 -24.70
C LEU A 70 22.59 -53.60 -23.65
N LEU A 71 21.74 -54.60 -23.84
CA LEU A 71 20.73 -54.96 -22.85
C LEU A 71 21.38 -55.37 -21.52
N SER A 72 22.48 -56.12 -21.54
CA SER A 72 23.23 -56.46 -20.33
C SER A 72 23.85 -55.23 -19.67
N ILE A 73 24.47 -54.33 -20.44
CA ILE A 73 25.09 -53.11 -19.94
C ILE A 73 24.04 -52.24 -19.24
N PHE A 74 22.88 -52.03 -19.85
CA PHE A 74 21.87 -51.17 -19.25
C PHE A 74 21.11 -51.83 -18.11
N PHE A 75 20.88 -53.15 -18.11
CA PHE A 75 20.03 -53.80 -17.08
C PHE A 75 20.81 -54.58 -16.00
N ASP A 76 22.13 -54.75 -16.15
CA ASP A 76 23.01 -55.29 -15.10
C ASP A 76 23.82 -54.16 -14.46
N LYS A 77 23.71 -53.98 -13.14
CA LYS A 77 24.47 -52.92 -12.45
C LYS A 77 25.98 -53.10 -12.60
N GLN A 78 26.45 -54.34 -12.56
CA GLN A 78 27.89 -54.64 -12.60
C GLN A 78 28.46 -54.35 -13.98
N GLU A 79 27.77 -54.78 -15.05
CA GLU A 79 28.19 -54.45 -16.42
C GLU A 79 28.04 -52.95 -16.71
N PHE A 80 26.98 -52.30 -16.21
CA PHE A 80 26.84 -50.84 -16.31
C PHE A 80 28.05 -50.13 -15.71
N VAL A 81 28.40 -50.43 -14.46
CA VAL A 81 29.54 -49.84 -13.76
C VAL A 81 30.84 -50.13 -14.52
N LYS A 82 31.03 -51.39 -14.95
CA LYS A 82 32.24 -51.82 -15.65
C LYS A 82 32.42 -51.17 -17.02
N VAL A 83 31.35 -50.88 -17.76
CA VAL A 83 31.47 -50.30 -19.11
C VAL A 83 31.40 -48.77 -19.08
N ILE A 84 30.52 -48.21 -18.27
CA ILE A 84 30.26 -46.75 -18.24
C ILE A 84 31.23 -46.02 -17.31
N LEU A 85 31.66 -46.66 -16.21
CA LEU A 85 32.47 -45.99 -15.19
C LEU A 85 33.96 -46.35 -15.23
N ASP A 86 34.35 -47.38 -15.97
CA ASP A 86 35.75 -47.80 -16.09
C ASP A 86 36.51 -46.81 -16.99
N GLY A 87 37.56 -46.19 -16.44
CA GLY A 87 38.34 -45.14 -17.11
C GLY A 87 37.82 -43.70 -16.99
N SER A 88 36.62 -43.44 -16.43
CA SER A 88 36.15 -42.06 -16.21
C SER A 88 36.74 -41.47 -14.92
N VAL A 89 37.66 -40.52 -15.07
CA VAL A 89 38.44 -39.92 -13.97
C VAL A 89 37.70 -38.76 -13.29
N GLU A 90 36.81 -38.06 -13.99
CA GLU A 90 36.17 -36.84 -13.48
C GLU A 90 34.69 -37.05 -13.19
N THR A 91 34.30 -36.83 -11.93
CA THR A 91 32.90 -36.64 -11.53
C THR A 91 32.64 -35.14 -11.46
N HIS A 92 31.69 -34.65 -12.24
CA HIS A 92 31.27 -33.25 -12.17
C HIS A 92 30.16 -33.07 -11.13
N HIS A 93 30.28 -32.05 -10.28
CA HIS A 93 29.25 -31.67 -9.32
C HIS A 93 28.45 -30.44 -9.75
N ASP A 94 28.78 -29.84 -10.90
CA ASP A 94 28.05 -28.71 -11.45
C ASP A 94 26.68 -29.17 -11.98
N ALA A 95 25.61 -28.53 -11.53
CA ALA A 95 24.24 -28.89 -11.89
C ALA A 95 23.96 -28.77 -13.40
N ALA A 96 24.57 -27.80 -14.10
CA ALA A 96 24.40 -27.64 -15.54
C ALA A 96 25.09 -28.79 -16.30
N VAL A 97 26.28 -29.21 -15.85
CA VAL A 97 27.00 -30.35 -16.44
C VAL A 97 26.25 -31.66 -16.16
N LEU A 98 25.71 -31.85 -14.95
CA LEU A 98 24.88 -32.99 -14.62
C LEU A 98 23.62 -33.07 -15.49
N MET A 99 22.96 -31.93 -15.74
CA MET A 99 21.81 -31.85 -16.64
C MET A 99 22.21 -32.19 -18.09
N GLU A 100 23.31 -31.64 -18.59
CA GLU A 100 23.80 -31.92 -19.94
C GLU A 100 24.12 -33.41 -20.11
N ASN A 101 24.87 -33.98 -19.17
CA ASN A 101 25.20 -35.40 -19.15
C ASN A 101 23.93 -36.25 -19.07
N ALA A 102 23.00 -35.93 -18.16
CA ALA A 102 21.74 -36.64 -18.04
C ALA A 102 20.97 -36.63 -19.36
N ASN A 103 20.81 -35.47 -19.99
CA ASN A 103 20.10 -35.32 -21.24
C ASN A 103 20.77 -36.12 -22.37
N ALA A 104 22.09 -36.02 -22.50
CA ALA A 104 22.85 -36.79 -23.49
C ALA A 104 22.71 -38.30 -23.25
N ASN A 105 22.91 -38.75 -22.02
CA ASN A 105 22.85 -40.15 -21.62
C ASN A 105 21.49 -40.79 -21.86
N ILE A 106 20.40 -40.08 -21.56
CA ILE A 106 19.04 -40.57 -21.85
C ILE A 106 18.83 -40.73 -23.35
N MET A 107 19.23 -39.74 -24.16
CA MET A 107 19.08 -39.84 -25.61
C MET A 107 19.91 -41.00 -26.19
N THR A 108 21.17 -41.15 -25.77
CA THR A 108 22.03 -42.27 -26.17
C THR A 108 21.42 -43.61 -25.75
N MET A 109 20.92 -43.72 -24.51
CA MET A 109 20.26 -44.94 -24.03
C MET A 109 19.03 -45.29 -24.86
N LEU A 110 18.14 -44.33 -25.12
CA LEU A 110 16.94 -44.56 -25.93
C LEU A 110 17.32 -44.94 -27.38
N GLN A 111 18.35 -44.32 -27.95
CA GLN A 111 18.90 -44.67 -29.28
C GLN A 111 19.42 -46.10 -29.36
N LEU A 112 20.17 -46.53 -28.34
CA LEU A 112 20.77 -47.86 -28.31
C LEU A 112 19.75 -48.96 -27.97
N LEU A 113 18.81 -48.69 -27.07
CA LEU A 113 17.76 -49.64 -26.68
C LEU A 113 16.67 -49.78 -27.75
N PHE A 114 16.36 -48.69 -28.44
CA PHE A 114 15.26 -48.64 -29.41
C PHE A 114 15.72 -48.14 -30.79
N PRO A 115 16.66 -48.83 -31.45
CA PRO A 115 17.01 -48.50 -32.83
C PRO A 115 15.75 -48.57 -33.70
N THR A 116 15.56 -47.55 -34.51
CA THR A 116 14.47 -47.42 -35.47
C THR A 116 15.09 -47.27 -36.86
N SER A 117 14.67 -48.11 -37.81
CA SER A 117 15.04 -47.98 -39.23
C SER A 117 13.82 -47.90 -40.14
N TYR A 118 12.63 -48.05 -39.57
CA TYR A 118 11.38 -47.99 -40.31
C TYR A 118 10.32 -47.21 -39.50
N PRO A 119 9.60 -46.27 -40.12
CA PRO A 119 9.81 -45.80 -41.50
C PRO A 119 11.10 -44.99 -41.68
N SER A 120 11.68 -44.50 -40.58
CA SER A 120 12.82 -43.57 -40.59
C SER A 120 13.94 -44.09 -39.71
N LYS A 121 15.19 -43.82 -40.11
CA LYS A 121 16.36 -44.14 -39.30
C LYS A 121 16.48 -43.19 -38.12
N ASN A 122 16.73 -43.73 -36.92
CA ASN A 122 16.94 -42.98 -35.68
C ASN A 122 15.85 -41.93 -35.41
N ASN A 123 14.58 -42.33 -35.55
CA ASN A 123 13.41 -41.50 -35.26
C ASN A 123 13.20 -41.33 -33.75
N ILE A 124 14.12 -40.61 -33.12
CA ILE A 124 14.21 -40.46 -31.67
C ILE A 124 14.34 -38.97 -31.35
N ASN A 125 13.38 -38.47 -30.58
CA ASN A 125 13.13 -37.05 -30.39
C ASN A 125 12.96 -36.69 -28.92
N THR A 126 13.08 -35.41 -28.62
CA THR A 126 12.57 -34.84 -27.37
C THR A 126 11.32 -34.03 -27.66
N SER A 127 10.33 -34.06 -26.77
CA SER A 127 9.08 -33.32 -26.95
C SER A 127 9.33 -31.81 -26.96
N TYR A 128 10.32 -31.35 -26.18
CA TYR A 128 10.80 -29.97 -26.20
C TYR A 128 11.23 -29.53 -27.61
N LYS A 129 12.08 -30.30 -28.27
CA LYS A 129 12.57 -29.97 -29.62
C LYS A 129 11.48 -30.18 -30.68
N LYS A 130 10.76 -31.31 -30.63
CA LYS A 130 9.79 -31.71 -31.64
C LYS A 130 8.52 -30.85 -31.64
N TYR A 131 7.89 -30.68 -30.47
CA TYR A 131 6.56 -30.07 -30.39
C TYR A 131 6.61 -28.59 -30.02
N LEU A 132 7.49 -28.17 -29.09
CA LEU A 132 7.56 -26.77 -28.68
C LEU A 132 8.39 -25.93 -29.64
N LEU A 133 9.65 -26.32 -29.88
CA LEU A 133 10.51 -25.57 -30.80
C LEU A 133 10.18 -25.81 -32.27
N LYS A 134 9.38 -26.84 -32.59
CA LYS A 134 9.14 -27.33 -33.95
C LYS A 134 10.45 -27.59 -34.72
N LYS A 135 11.51 -27.95 -33.99
CA LYS A 135 12.85 -28.31 -34.47
C LYS A 135 13.03 -29.83 -34.31
N GLY A 136 12.28 -30.61 -35.09
CA GLY A 136 12.50 -32.05 -35.18
C GLY A 136 13.53 -32.40 -36.26
N PRO A 137 14.09 -33.62 -36.28
CA PRO A 137 14.77 -34.12 -37.47
C PRO A 137 13.76 -33.99 -38.60
N ILE A 138 14.14 -33.25 -39.64
CA ILE A 138 13.44 -33.27 -40.92
C ILE A 138 13.55 -34.72 -41.35
N ILE A 139 12.52 -35.52 -41.11
CA ILE A 139 12.49 -36.91 -41.56
C ILE A 139 12.58 -36.83 -43.08
N PRO A 140 13.70 -37.19 -43.72
CA PRO A 140 13.66 -37.40 -45.14
C PRO A 140 12.77 -38.63 -45.31
N LEU A 141 11.53 -38.43 -45.73
CA LEU A 141 10.76 -39.54 -46.26
C LEU A 141 11.64 -40.11 -47.39
N ASP A 142 12.10 -41.34 -47.23
CA ASP A 142 12.89 -42.04 -48.23
C ASP A 142 11.96 -42.44 -49.39
N ILE A 143 11.51 -41.42 -50.13
CA ILE A 143 10.63 -41.49 -51.30
C ILE A 143 11.47 -41.79 -52.55
N GLY A 144 12.76 -41.40 -52.55
CA GLY A 144 13.68 -41.55 -53.66
C GLY A 144 14.63 -42.73 -53.45
N GLY A 145 14.27 -43.89 -53.98
CA GLY A 145 15.11 -45.08 -53.94
C GLY A 145 16.50 -44.86 -54.54
N ASN A 146 17.49 -44.56 -53.70
CA ASN A 146 18.88 -44.85 -53.99
C ASN A 146 19.30 -46.01 -53.07
N ILE A 147 18.98 -47.22 -53.54
CA ILE A 147 19.38 -48.51 -52.95
C ILE A 147 20.90 -48.60 -52.69
N LYS A 148 21.70 -47.71 -53.30
CA LYS A 148 23.14 -47.60 -53.05
C LYS A 148 23.47 -47.18 -51.61
N ASP A 149 22.73 -46.31 -50.94
CA ASP A 149 23.08 -45.94 -49.54
C ASP A 149 22.68 -47.00 -48.51
N ILE A 150 21.87 -47.97 -48.93
CA ILE A 150 21.55 -49.17 -48.14
C ILE A 150 22.62 -50.26 -48.30
N LEU A 151 23.49 -50.16 -49.31
CA LEU A 151 24.52 -51.16 -49.66
C LEU A 151 25.97 -50.61 -49.68
N SER A 152 26.20 -49.30 -49.51
CA SER A 152 27.54 -48.69 -49.73
C SER A 152 28.36 -48.37 -48.48
N SER A 153 27.92 -48.70 -47.27
CA SER A 153 28.85 -48.76 -46.12
C SER A 153 29.49 -50.15 -46.06
N GLY A 154 30.29 -50.48 -47.08
CA GLY A 154 31.09 -51.69 -47.16
C GLY A 154 32.29 -51.73 -46.20
N GLU A 155 32.16 -51.18 -45.00
CA GLU A 155 33.01 -51.53 -43.88
C GLU A 155 32.18 -52.43 -42.96
N VAL A 156 32.41 -53.74 -43.12
CA VAL A 156 31.85 -54.80 -42.32
C VAL A 156 32.31 -54.61 -40.88
N SER A 157 31.53 -53.88 -40.07
CA SER A 157 31.53 -54.17 -38.64
C SER A 157 31.04 -55.60 -38.50
N VAL A 158 31.85 -56.46 -37.86
CA VAL A 158 31.65 -57.91 -37.71
C VAL A 158 30.34 -58.28 -36.97
N PHE A 159 29.58 -57.28 -36.51
CA PHE A 159 28.27 -57.44 -35.90
C PHE A 159 27.20 -56.77 -36.79
N GLU A 160 26.21 -57.54 -37.28
CA GLU A 160 25.03 -57.01 -37.94
C GLU A 160 24.29 -56.06 -36.99
N LYS A 161 24.40 -54.74 -37.22
CA LYS A 161 23.72 -53.74 -36.39
C LYS A 161 22.21 -53.94 -36.46
N ARG A 162 21.57 -53.98 -35.29
CA ARG A 162 20.13 -54.19 -35.16
C ARG A 162 19.37 -52.98 -35.70
N ASN A 163 18.60 -53.19 -36.76
CA ASN A 163 17.84 -52.12 -37.43
C ASN A 163 16.45 -51.86 -36.84
N TYR A 164 15.88 -52.84 -36.12
CA TYR A 164 14.51 -52.76 -35.59
C TYR A 164 14.50 -53.12 -34.10
N SER A 165 13.71 -52.39 -33.33
CA SER A 165 13.44 -52.69 -31.92
C SER A 165 11.96 -53.02 -31.73
N TYR A 166 11.68 -53.81 -30.70
CA TYR A 166 10.33 -54.28 -30.43
C TYR A 166 10.02 -54.18 -28.95
N ILE A 167 8.76 -53.85 -28.67
CA ILE A 167 8.24 -53.75 -27.32
C ILE A 167 6.98 -54.59 -27.19
N LYS A 168 6.79 -55.21 -26.02
CA LYS A 168 5.56 -55.94 -25.70
C LYS A 168 4.50 -54.95 -25.21
N THR A 169 3.36 -54.97 -25.86
CA THR A 169 2.17 -54.16 -25.54
C THR A 169 0.99 -55.06 -25.20
N SER A 170 -0.17 -54.49 -24.87
CA SER A 170 -1.40 -55.27 -24.70
C SER A 170 -1.87 -55.98 -25.98
N ARG A 171 -1.38 -55.57 -27.16
CA ARG A 171 -1.67 -56.22 -28.46
C ARG A 171 -0.58 -57.18 -28.92
N GLY A 172 0.39 -57.49 -28.07
CA GLY A 172 1.50 -58.39 -28.37
C GLY A 172 2.78 -57.63 -28.74
N ASN A 173 3.64 -58.27 -29.54
CA ASN A 173 4.91 -57.70 -29.95
C ASN A 173 4.67 -56.62 -31.02
N CYS A 174 5.07 -55.39 -30.73
CA CYS A 174 5.00 -54.27 -31.66
C CYS A 174 6.40 -53.78 -32.03
N THR A 175 6.59 -53.38 -33.29
CA THR A 175 7.81 -52.67 -33.71
C THR A 175 7.74 -51.21 -33.29
N VAL A 176 8.81 -50.70 -32.68
CA VAL A 176 8.93 -49.28 -32.36
C VAL A 176 9.28 -48.50 -33.63
N SER A 177 8.46 -47.51 -34.00
CA SER A 177 8.66 -46.66 -35.18
C SER A 177 9.08 -45.23 -34.84
N GLU A 178 8.76 -44.76 -33.64
CA GLU A 178 9.25 -43.49 -33.10
C GLU A 178 9.42 -43.58 -31.57
N VAL A 179 10.43 -42.88 -31.04
CA VAL A 179 10.58 -42.65 -29.60
C VAL A 179 10.63 -41.15 -29.33
N VAL A 180 9.76 -40.64 -28.48
CA VAL A 180 9.76 -39.23 -28.05
C VAL A 180 9.90 -39.16 -26.54
N TRP A 181 11.01 -38.62 -26.05
CA TRP A 181 11.18 -38.30 -24.64
C TRP A 181 10.34 -37.08 -24.28
N LEU A 182 9.35 -37.25 -23.39
CA LEU A 182 8.44 -36.21 -22.93
C LEU A 182 9.11 -35.33 -21.86
N ASN A 183 10.10 -34.54 -22.29
CA ASN A 183 11.01 -33.77 -21.45
C ASN A 183 10.64 -32.30 -21.34
N ASP A 184 9.43 -31.87 -21.69
CA ASP A 184 9.00 -30.49 -21.48
C ASP A 184 7.83 -30.38 -20.51
N VAL A 185 7.61 -29.17 -20.00
CA VAL A 185 6.58 -28.90 -18.98
C VAL A 185 5.14 -29.15 -19.45
N LEU A 186 4.86 -29.16 -20.77
CA LEU A 186 3.53 -29.39 -21.31
C LEU A 186 3.24 -30.85 -21.61
N ASN A 187 4.27 -31.60 -22.00
CA ASN A 187 4.18 -33.02 -22.36
C ASN A 187 4.51 -33.96 -21.20
N ASN A 188 5.31 -33.51 -20.23
CA ASN A 188 5.51 -34.25 -19.01
C ASN A 188 4.23 -34.17 -18.14
N LYS A 189 3.56 -35.31 -17.97
CA LYS A 189 2.27 -35.40 -17.25
C LYS A 189 2.28 -34.71 -15.89
N LEU A 190 3.36 -34.84 -15.11
CA LEU A 190 3.42 -34.25 -13.76
C LEU A 190 3.43 -32.72 -13.80
N TYR A 191 4.27 -32.14 -14.65
CA TYR A 191 4.41 -30.69 -14.80
C TYR A 191 3.19 -30.10 -15.52
N ARG A 192 2.61 -30.84 -16.45
CA ARG A 192 1.37 -30.49 -17.12
C ARG A 192 0.21 -30.34 -16.14
N GLU A 193 0.02 -31.34 -15.27
CA GLU A 193 -1.00 -31.29 -14.22
C GLU A 193 -0.75 -30.12 -13.24
N LEU A 194 0.51 -29.80 -12.93
CA LEU A 194 0.86 -28.62 -12.12
C LEU A 194 0.43 -27.32 -12.81
N ILE A 195 0.77 -27.14 -14.08
CA ILE A 195 0.43 -25.95 -14.88
C ILE A 195 -1.09 -25.75 -14.92
N GLU A 196 -1.85 -26.80 -15.27
CA GLU A 196 -3.31 -26.72 -15.35
C GLU A 196 -3.93 -26.31 -14.00
N LYS A 197 -3.47 -26.89 -12.89
CA LYS A 197 -3.97 -26.53 -11.56
C LYS A 197 -3.58 -25.11 -11.14
N LEU A 198 -2.43 -24.61 -11.58
CA LEU A 198 -2.01 -23.23 -11.30
C LEU A 198 -2.79 -22.21 -12.12
N ILE A 199 -3.20 -22.57 -13.34
CA ILE A 199 -4.14 -21.77 -14.14
C ILE A 199 -5.50 -21.69 -13.41
N GLU A 200 -6.07 -22.84 -13.03
CA GLU A 200 -7.32 -22.91 -12.25
C GLU A 200 -7.23 -22.11 -10.94
N TYR A 201 -6.09 -22.22 -10.25
CA TYR A 201 -5.82 -21.48 -9.02
C TYR A 201 -5.79 -19.97 -9.23
N LYS A 202 -5.13 -19.45 -10.28
CA LYS A 202 -5.11 -18.01 -10.56
C LYS A 202 -6.52 -17.47 -10.78
N GLU A 203 -7.32 -18.13 -11.62
CA GLU A 203 -8.69 -17.70 -11.89
C GLU A 203 -9.56 -17.69 -10.62
N TRP A 204 -9.41 -18.71 -9.78
CA TRP A 204 -10.11 -18.78 -8.50
C TRP A 204 -9.62 -17.68 -7.55
N ARG A 205 -8.30 -17.46 -7.48
CA ARG A 205 -7.66 -16.47 -6.61
C ARG A 205 -8.16 -15.06 -6.94
N GLU A 206 -8.16 -14.66 -8.21
CA GLU A 206 -8.66 -13.36 -8.64
C GLU A 206 -10.14 -13.14 -8.27
N LYS A 207 -10.98 -14.18 -8.39
CA LYS A 207 -12.38 -14.12 -7.95
C LYS A 207 -12.47 -13.96 -6.43
N GLN A 208 -11.68 -14.70 -5.65
CA GLN A 208 -11.70 -14.59 -4.19
C GLN A 208 -11.13 -13.28 -3.68
N THR A 209 -10.09 -12.71 -4.31
CA THR A 209 -9.56 -11.39 -3.96
C THR A 209 -10.66 -10.34 -4.01
N LYS A 210 -11.47 -10.34 -5.10
CA LYS A 210 -12.60 -9.43 -5.24
C LYS A 210 -13.67 -9.63 -4.16
N VAL A 211 -14.03 -10.87 -3.85
CA VAL A 211 -14.98 -11.19 -2.76
C VAL A 211 -14.47 -10.66 -1.41
N ILE A 212 -13.19 -10.87 -1.11
CA ILE A 212 -12.57 -10.38 0.14
C ILE A 212 -12.57 -8.84 0.17
N GLU A 213 -12.27 -8.16 -0.94
CA GLU A 213 -12.34 -6.70 -1.04
C GLU A 213 -13.77 -6.16 -0.84
N GLU A 214 -14.76 -6.84 -1.41
CA GLU A 214 -16.17 -6.54 -1.21
C GLU A 214 -16.58 -6.74 0.26
N ASP A 215 -16.12 -7.80 0.92
CA ASP A 215 -16.36 -8.07 2.34
C ASP A 215 -15.69 -7.03 3.24
N ILE A 216 -14.45 -6.62 2.95
CA ILE A 216 -13.77 -5.51 3.64
C ILE A 216 -14.59 -4.23 3.48
N THR A 217 -14.99 -3.90 2.25
CA THR A 217 -15.75 -2.69 1.94
C THR A 217 -17.11 -2.69 2.61
N LYS A 218 -17.82 -3.81 2.57
CA LYS A 218 -19.13 -3.99 3.21
C LYS A 218 -19.05 -3.88 4.72
N THR A 219 -18.07 -4.53 5.35
CA THR A 219 -17.88 -4.50 6.81
C THR A 219 -17.45 -3.10 7.26
N THR A 220 -16.59 -2.43 6.49
CA THR A 220 -16.19 -1.03 6.72
C THR A 220 -17.40 -0.10 6.62
N LYS A 221 -18.25 -0.25 5.60
CA LYS A 221 -19.50 0.51 5.46
C LYS A 221 -20.48 0.22 6.58
N GLN A 222 -20.59 -1.03 7.04
CA GLN A 222 -21.44 -1.37 8.19
C GLN A 222 -20.98 -0.67 9.46
N LEU A 223 -19.66 -0.66 9.71
CA LEU A 223 -19.08 0.09 10.83
C LEU A 223 -19.36 1.59 10.69
N GLN A 224 -19.08 2.18 9.52
CA GLN A 224 -19.29 3.62 9.25
C GLN A 224 -20.77 4.03 9.32
N ASN A 225 -21.67 3.27 8.72
CA ASN A 225 -23.12 3.56 8.74
C ASN A 225 -23.67 3.42 10.16
N GLY A 226 -23.18 2.45 10.93
CA GLY A 226 -23.49 2.32 12.34
C GLY A 226 -23.06 3.53 13.16
N LEU A 227 -22.02 4.27 12.74
CA LEU A 227 -21.49 5.47 13.42
C LEU A 227 -22.13 6.79 12.95
N THR A 228 -22.66 6.84 11.72
CA THR A 228 -23.10 8.10 11.07
C THR A 228 -24.62 8.32 11.06
N THR A 229 -25.42 7.26 11.19
CA THR A 229 -26.88 7.38 11.04
C THR A 229 -27.54 7.96 12.30
N LYS A 230 -27.66 9.30 12.35
CA LYS A 230 -28.64 10.02 13.17
C LYS A 230 -29.94 10.27 12.39
N GLU A 231 -30.46 9.34 11.56
CA GLU A 231 -31.75 9.61 10.87
C GLU A 231 -32.88 9.60 11.90
N PRO A 232 -33.46 10.76 12.26
CA PRO A 232 -34.57 10.83 13.21
C PRO A 232 -35.83 10.42 12.44
N GLY A 233 -36.45 9.31 12.83
CA GLY A 233 -37.81 8.98 12.39
C GLY A 233 -37.99 7.89 11.34
N LYS A 234 -36.93 7.19 10.90
CA LYS A 234 -37.09 5.92 10.18
C LYS A 234 -36.84 4.76 11.12
N GLU A 235 -37.91 4.05 11.50
CA GLU A 235 -37.82 2.74 12.14
C GLU A 235 -37.18 1.74 11.17
N ILE A 236 -35.85 1.72 11.10
CA ILE A 236 -35.11 0.65 10.45
C ILE A 236 -35.34 -0.59 11.31
N GLY A 237 -36.01 -1.60 10.75
CA GLY A 237 -36.54 -2.75 11.48
C GLY A 237 -35.57 -3.39 12.50
N LYS A 238 -35.83 -3.10 13.78
CA LYS A 238 -35.61 -3.86 15.03
C LYS A 238 -34.36 -4.73 15.27
N ARG A 239 -33.36 -4.87 14.39
CA ARG A 239 -32.27 -5.85 14.65
C ARG A 239 -30.83 -5.42 14.44
N THR A 240 -30.55 -4.23 13.93
CA THR A 240 -29.18 -3.70 13.93
C THR A 240 -29.15 -2.44 14.77
N GLY A 241 -28.83 -2.59 16.06
CA GLY A 241 -28.66 -1.46 16.97
C GLY A 241 -27.62 -0.49 16.42
N TYR A 242 -27.90 0.81 16.55
CA TYR A 242 -26.98 1.88 16.16
C TYR A 242 -25.66 1.74 16.93
N LEU A 243 -24.53 1.78 16.22
CA LEU A 243 -23.18 1.77 16.83
C LEU A 243 -22.76 3.14 17.34
N VAL A 244 -23.52 4.20 17.01
CA VAL A 244 -23.27 5.58 17.43
C VAL A 244 -23.19 5.61 18.95
N ILE A 245 -22.01 5.97 19.48
CA ILE A 245 -21.86 6.42 20.85
C ILE A 245 -22.04 7.93 20.80
N ASP A 246 -23.28 8.35 20.99
CA ASP A 246 -23.68 9.76 20.94
C ASP A 246 -23.06 10.56 22.10
N GLU A 247 -23.23 11.88 22.06
CA GLU A 247 -22.71 12.78 23.07
C GLU A 247 -23.23 12.45 24.47
N GLN A 248 -24.47 11.96 24.59
CA GLN A 248 -25.03 11.54 25.87
C GLN A 248 -24.32 10.30 26.44
N ALA A 249 -24.02 9.31 25.60
CA ALA A 249 -23.27 8.12 26.00
C ALA A 249 -21.79 8.45 26.27
N GLN A 250 -21.21 9.41 25.55
CA GLN A 250 -19.88 9.94 25.86
C GLN A 250 -19.87 10.66 27.21
N ASP A 251 -20.88 11.49 27.49
CA ASP A 251 -21.07 12.15 28.79
C ASP A 251 -21.32 11.11 29.90
N GLU A 252 -22.08 10.04 29.64
CA GLU A 252 -22.27 8.92 30.57
C GLU A 252 -20.93 8.22 30.87
N LEU A 253 -20.11 7.95 29.85
CA LEU A 253 -18.79 7.36 30.05
C LEU A 253 -17.84 8.31 30.78
N ALA A 254 -17.84 9.60 30.40
CA ALA A 254 -17.07 10.65 31.05
C ALA A 254 -17.49 10.80 32.51
N SER A 255 -18.76 10.58 32.86
CA SER A 255 -19.27 10.61 34.24
C SER A 255 -18.71 9.49 35.14
N GLN A 256 -18.12 8.45 34.54
CA GLN A 256 -17.48 7.36 35.28
C GLN A 256 -16.07 7.71 35.77
N LYS A 257 -15.46 8.81 35.29
CA LYS A 257 -14.15 9.27 35.79
C LYS A 257 -14.19 9.54 37.29
N ARG A 258 -13.12 9.19 38.00
CA ARG A 258 -13.04 9.22 39.47
C ARG A 258 -12.09 10.29 40.01
N ILE A 259 -11.17 10.76 39.19
CA ILE A 259 -10.32 11.92 39.39
C ILE A 259 -11.02 13.11 38.76
N TYR A 260 -11.02 14.20 39.52
CA TYR A 260 -11.71 15.42 39.15
C TYR A 260 -10.66 16.53 39.14
N ASN A 261 -10.16 16.88 37.96
CA ASN A 261 -9.23 18.00 37.81
C ASN A 261 -9.99 19.29 38.15
N PRO A 262 -9.43 20.22 38.94
CA PRO A 262 -10.04 21.53 39.14
C PRO A 262 -10.46 22.28 37.87
N ASP A 263 -9.78 22.05 36.76
CA ASP A 263 -10.18 22.64 35.48
C ASP A 263 -11.46 22.00 34.91
N ASP A 264 -11.64 20.68 35.10
CA ASP A 264 -12.88 19.96 34.72
C ASP A 264 -14.08 20.46 35.54
N ILE A 265 -13.86 20.82 36.83
CA ILE A 265 -14.89 21.43 37.69
C ILE A 265 -15.38 22.73 37.06
N LYS A 266 -14.44 23.56 36.61
CA LYS A 266 -14.75 24.86 36.01
C LYS A 266 -15.56 24.65 34.73
N GLU A 267 -15.09 23.79 33.84
CA GLU A 267 -15.78 23.51 32.57
C GLU A 267 -17.18 22.92 32.78
N ASP A 268 -17.35 21.96 33.69
CA ASP A 268 -18.64 21.36 34.00
C ASP A 268 -19.59 22.40 34.61
N MET A 269 -19.10 23.28 35.49
CA MET A 269 -19.89 24.39 36.03
C MET A 269 -20.29 25.37 34.94
N ILE A 270 -19.39 25.75 34.02
CA ILE A 270 -19.71 26.61 32.87
C ILE A 270 -20.78 25.96 31.99
N LYS A 271 -20.64 24.67 31.66
CA LYS A 271 -21.59 23.91 30.82
C LYS A 271 -22.98 23.90 31.46
N ILE A 272 -23.06 23.66 32.77
CA ILE A 272 -24.33 23.69 33.50
C ILE A 272 -24.88 25.11 33.55
N VAL A 273 -24.08 26.14 33.85
CA VAL A 273 -24.56 27.53 33.90
C VAL A 273 -25.11 27.98 32.53
N LYS A 274 -24.41 27.69 31.43
CA LYS A 274 -24.84 27.99 30.05
C LYS A 274 -26.07 27.20 29.57
N LYS A 275 -26.44 26.11 30.26
CA LYS A 275 -27.70 25.40 30.00
C LYS A 275 -28.91 26.21 30.44
N TYR A 276 -28.77 26.98 31.54
CA TYR A 276 -29.86 27.78 32.12
C TYR A 276 -29.78 29.27 31.74
N LEU A 277 -28.59 29.78 31.38
CA LEU A 277 -28.35 31.16 31.00
C LEU A 277 -27.95 31.29 29.53
N THR A 278 -28.54 32.25 28.83
CA THR A 278 -28.10 32.70 27.50
C THR A 278 -27.78 34.17 27.52
N VAL A 279 -26.78 34.58 26.76
CA VAL A 279 -26.42 35.99 26.57
C VAL A 279 -26.98 36.43 25.23
N ASP A 280 -27.62 37.59 25.21
CA ASP A 280 -28.18 38.15 23.98
C ASP A 280 -27.08 38.43 22.95
N THR A 281 -27.48 38.47 21.68
CA THR A 281 -26.77 38.19 20.42
C THR A 281 -25.49 38.97 20.08
N VAL A 282 -24.97 39.85 20.96
CA VAL A 282 -23.75 40.61 20.68
C VAL A 282 -22.52 39.82 21.14
N GLU A 283 -21.66 39.40 20.20
CA GLU A 283 -20.46 38.58 20.47
C GLU A 283 -19.55 39.16 21.58
N ALA A 284 -19.49 40.49 21.69
CA ALA A 284 -18.73 41.17 22.75
C ALA A 284 -19.33 40.97 24.15
N GLU A 285 -20.65 40.88 24.27
CA GLU A 285 -21.35 40.67 25.55
C GLU A 285 -21.24 39.20 25.96
N LYS A 286 -21.31 38.28 25.00
CA LYS A 286 -21.06 36.86 25.20
C LYS A 286 -19.63 36.59 25.68
N GLN A 287 -18.63 37.23 25.08
CA GLN A 287 -17.24 37.12 25.51
C GLN A 287 -17.07 37.63 26.95
N ARG A 288 -17.66 38.79 27.26
CA ARG A 288 -17.59 39.36 28.60
C ARG A 288 -18.24 38.46 29.65
N PHE A 289 -19.41 37.91 29.35
CA PHE A 289 -20.08 36.95 30.24
C PHE A 289 -19.21 35.72 30.48
N ASP A 290 -18.60 35.18 29.44
CA ASP A 290 -17.71 34.00 29.55
C ASP A 290 -16.48 34.31 30.43
N GLU A 291 -15.90 35.51 30.30
CA GLU A 291 -14.78 35.98 31.14
C GLU A 291 -15.21 36.15 32.60
N GLU A 292 -16.33 36.85 32.87
CA GLU A 292 -16.84 37.09 34.22
C GLU A 292 -17.29 35.80 34.92
N LEU A 293 -17.97 34.90 34.20
CA LEU A 293 -18.31 33.57 34.68
C LEU A 293 -17.05 32.76 34.99
N GLY A 294 -16.03 32.85 34.14
CA GLY A 294 -14.73 32.22 34.37
C GLY A 294 -14.09 32.66 35.69
N HIS A 295 -14.03 33.96 35.94
CA HIS A 295 -13.46 34.53 37.16
C HIS A 295 -14.23 34.12 38.43
N MET A 296 -15.58 34.12 38.36
CA MET A 296 -16.41 33.66 39.48
C MET A 296 -16.10 32.23 39.87
N LEU A 297 -15.99 31.35 38.86
CA LEU A 297 -15.74 29.94 39.07
C LEU A 297 -14.32 29.70 39.56
N ASP A 298 -13.31 30.40 39.04
CA ASP A 298 -11.94 30.36 39.54
C ASP A 298 -11.88 30.71 41.02
N TYR A 299 -12.53 31.82 41.41
CA TYR A 299 -12.60 32.22 42.81
C TYR A 299 -13.24 31.13 43.67
N PHE A 300 -14.40 30.60 43.25
CA PHE A 300 -15.11 29.56 44.00
C PHE A 300 -14.25 28.31 44.16
N ILE A 301 -13.59 27.87 43.09
CA ILE A 301 -12.69 26.72 43.09
C ILE A 301 -11.52 26.98 44.03
N ASP A 302 -10.85 28.11 43.94
CA ASP A 302 -9.66 28.40 44.74
C ASP A 302 -9.98 28.53 46.23
N THR A 303 -11.08 29.22 46.58
CA THR A 303 -11.43 29.51 47.97
C THR A 303 -12.21 28.41 48.67
N HIS A 304 -12.91 27.56 47.94
CA HIS A 304 -13.80 26.56 48.56
C HIS A 304 -13.44 25.12 48.21
N LEU A 305 -12.64 24.89 47.18
CA LEU A 305 -12.22 23.57 46.75
C LEU A 305 -10.71 23.36 46.96
N LYS A 306 -9.85 24.21 46.36
CA LYS A 306 -8.38 24.04 46.42
C LYS A 306 -7.77 24.43 47.76
N ASP A 307 -8.39 25.34 48.53
CA ASP A 307 -7.88 25.70 49.85
C ASP A 307 -7.81 24.45 50.76
N PRO A 308 -6.60 24.01 51.17
CA PRO A 308 -6.45 22.83 52.02
C PRO A 308 -7.12 22.98 53.40
N LYS A 309 -7.51 24.20 53.79
CA LYS A 309 -8.26 24.49 55.03
C LYS A 309 -9.77 24.50 54.82
N ALA A 310 -10.25 24.50 53.57
CA ALA A 310 -11.68 24.49 53.30
C ALA A 310 -12.32 23.16 53.74
N THR A 311 -13.47 23.26 54.39
CA THR A 311 -14.28 22.07 54.70
C THR A 311 -14.97 21.58 53.44
N PRO A 312 -14.93 20.25 53.14
CA PRO A 312 -15.64 19.68 51.99
C PRO A 312 -17.12 20.08 52.00
N ILE A 313 -17.62 20.52 50.86
CA ILE A 313 -19.00 20.97 50.72
C ILE A 313 -19.91 19.75 50.56
N THR A 314 -20.25 19.09 51.65
CA THR A 314 -20.99 17.81 51.63
C THR A 314 -22.50 17.95 51.59
N GLN A 315 -23.03 19.17 51.74
CA GLN A 315 -24.47 19.45 51.80
C GLN A 315 -24.85 20.54 50.80
N PHE A 316 -25.96 20.33 50.08
CA PHE A 316 -26.47 21.29 49.09
C PHE A 316 -26.73 22.67 49.71
N VAL A 317 -27.25 22.72 50.94
CA VAL A 317 -27.49 23.98 51.67
C VAL A 317 -26.19 24.79 51.80
N ARG A 318 -25.10 24.16 52.22
CA ARG A 318 -23.79 24.83 52.33
C ARG A 318 -23.18 25.20 50.99
N PHE A 319 -23.47 24.43 49.94
CA PHE A 319 -23.10 24.79 48.58
C PHE A 319 -23.85 26.03 48.13
N LYS A 320 -25.18 26.04 48.29
CA LYS A 320 -26.06 27.14 47.94
C LYS A 320 -25.66 28.44 48.64
N ASP A 321 -25.29 28.37 49.92
CA ASP A 321 -24.81 29.52 50.70
C ASP A 321 -23.46 30.07 50.22
N LYS A 322 -22.59 29.21 49.69
CA LYS A 322 -21.23 29.56 49.22
C LYS A 322 -21.19 29.91 47.73
N PHE A 323 -22.11 29.35 46.95
CA PHE A 323 -22.28 29.51 45.52
C PHE A 323 -23.63 30.19 45.26
N ASP A 324 -23.81 31.34 45.89
CA ASP A 324 -25.05 32.08 45.90
C ASP A 324 -25.13 33.01 44.69
N PHE A 325 -26.09 32.76 43.79
CA PHE A 325 -26.44 33.67 42.70
C PHE A 325 -27.41 34.77 43.13
N THR A 326 -27.84 34.81 44.40
CA THR A 326 -28.84 35.77 44.87
C THR A 326 -28.21 37.10 45.30
N TYR A 327 -28.88 38.18 44.91
CA TYR A 327 -28.46 39.57 45.10
C TYR A 327 -29.24 40.22 46.23
N THR A 328 -28.54 40.87 47.16
CA THR A 328 -29.11 41.96 47.98
C THR A 328 -28.14 43.14 48.04
N SER A 329 -28.37 44.15 47.19
CA SER A 329 -28.05 45.53 47.54
C SER A 329 -29.36 46.21 47.95
N PRO A 330 -29.44 46.79 49.16
CA PRO A 330 -30.66 47.49 49.60
C PRO A 330 -30.94 48.81 48.86
N GLU A 331 -29.97 49.41 48.12
CA GLU A 331 -30.08 50.83 47.71
C GLU A 331 -29.55 51.18 46.29
N GLY A 332 -29.53 50.26 45.32
CA GLY A 332 -29.03 50.56 43.96
C GLY A 332 -29.98 50.14 42.82
N PRO A 333 -29.97 50.86 41.67
CA PRO A 333 -30.73 50.45 40.49
C PRO A 333 -30.32 49.05 40.05
N SER A 334 -31.33 48.32 39.61
CA SER A 334 -31.36 46.88 39.40
C SER A 334 -30.46 46.41 38.25
N ASP A 335 -29.19 46.15 38.54
CA ASP A 335 -28.29 45.39 37.68
C ASP A 335 -28.47 43.89 37.95
N LEU A 336 -28.79 43.11 36.90
CA LEU A 336 -29.18 41.70 37.02
C LEU A 336 -28.01 40.77 37.39
N PHE A 337 -26.76 41.19 37.14
CA PHE A 337 -25.55 40.41 37.44
C PHE A 337 -24.40 41.35 37.81
N SER A 338 -24.40 41.88 39.03
CA SER A 338 -23.13 42.29 39.66
C SER A 338 -22.66 41.09 40.47
N LEU A 339 -21.65 40.38 39.95
CA LEU A 339 -20.86 39.43 40.73
C LEU A 339 -20.53 40.09 42.06
N HIS A 340 -20.91 39.45 43.16
CA HIS A 340 -20.88 39.98 44.52
C HIS A 340 -19.69 40.93 44.71
N LYS A 341 -19.89 42.13 45.32
CA LYS A 341 -18.81 43.11 45.64
C LYS A 341 -17.52 42.52 46.26
N ARG A 342 -17.56 41.28 46.78
CA ARG A 342 -16.40 40.51 47.24
C ARG A 342 -15.44 40.08 46.12
N TYR A 343 -15.91 39.99 44.87
CA TYR A 343 -15.15 39.52 43.71
C TYR A 343 -14.62 40.65 42.83
N ASP A 344 -15.26 41.82 42.85
CA ASP A 344 -15.04 42.84 41.81
C ASP A 344 -13.94 43.86 42.16
N ASN A 345 -13.51 43.98 43.43
CA ASN A 345 -12.69 45.12 43.86
C ASN A 345 -11.26 44.81 44.34
N VAL A 346 -10.89 43.56 44.67
CA VAL A 346 -9.61 43.33 45.37
C VAL A 346 -8.41 43.36 44.41
N ASP A 347 -8.51 42.78 43.20
CA ASP A 347 -7.39 42.76 42.26
C ASP A 347 -7.37 43.95 41.30
N ARG A 348 -8.53 44.49 40.90
CA ARG A 348 -8.59 45.65 39.99
C ARG A 348 -8.07 46.92 40.65
N ASP A 349 -8.40 47.17 41.91
CA ASP A 349 -7.90 48.35 42.62
C ASP A 349 -6.39 48.23 42.90
N ALA A 350 -5.90 47.02 43.17
CA ALA A 350 -4.47 46.75 43.31
C ALA A 350 -3.71 46.95 41.99
N GLU A 351 -4.27 46.50 40.86
CA GLU A 351 -3.67 46.69 39.55
C GLU A 351 -3.75 48.14 39.06
N ILE A 352 -4.87 48.85 39.31
CA ILE A 352 -4.98 50.29 39.06
C ILE A 352 -3.98 51.05 39.93
N ALA A 353 -3.82 50.71 41.20
CA ALA A 353 -2.84 51.33 42.09
C ALA A 353 -1.40 51.08 41.61
N LYS A 354 -1.08 49.84 41.19
CA LYS A 354 0.22 49.48 40.63
C LYS A 354 0.51 50.25 39.34
N LEU A 355 -0.42 50.30 38.39
CA LEU A 355 -0.29 51.04 37.13
C LEU A 355 -0.21 52.54 37.37
N THR A 356 -0.91 53.07 38.37
CA THR A 356 -0.83 54.48 38.76
C THR A 356 0.55 54.79 39.36
N ALA A 357 1.10 53.93 40.22
CA ALA A 357 2.45 54.08 40.77
C ALA A 357 3.53 54.00 39.67
N GLU A 358 3.39 53.07 38.72
CA GLU A 358 4.29 52.96 37.57
C GLU A 358 4.25 54.23 36.71
N LYS A 359 3.05 54.74 36.43
CA LYS A 359 2.87 56.01 35.73
C LYS A 359 3.55 57.16 36.46
N THR A 360 3.32 57.31 37.77
CA THR A 360 3.93 58.37 38.57
C THR A 360 5.46 58.27 38.58
N SER A 361 6.02 57.06 38.63
CA SER A 361 7.47 56.85 38.54
C SER A 361 8.03 57.33 37.19
N LYS A 362 7.35 57.01 36.08
CA LYS A 362 7.78 57.42 34.74
C LYS A 362 7.55 58.90 34.48
N GLU A 363 6.48 59.48 35.01
CA GLU A 363 6.27 60.94 35.02
C GLU A 363 7.35 61.63 35.84
N THR A 364 7.79 61.06 36.97
CA THR A 364 8.91 61.59 37.75
C THR A 364 10.23 61.47 36.99
N GLU A 365 10.48 60.39 36.25
CA GLU A 365 11.66 60.25 35.40
C GLU A 365 11.64 61.26 34.24
N LEU A 366 10.48 61.45 33.61
CA LEU A 366 10.26 62.45 32.58
C LEU A 366 10.44 63.88 33.12
N ASP A 367 9.92 64.15 34.31
CA ASP A 367 10.11 65.41 35.04
C ASP A 367 11.57 65.59 35.46
N ASN A 368 12.29 64.54 35.82
CA ASN A 368 13.71 64.65 36.12
C ASN A 368 14.54 64.96 34.87
N LEU A 369 14.21 64.34 33.74
CA LEU A 369 14.83 64.64 32.45
C LEU A 369 14.50 66.05 31.96
N THR A 370 13.31 66.57 32.26
CA THR A 370 12.85 67.89 31.79
C THR A 370 13.14 69.04 32.78
N ASN A 371 13.05 68.82 34.10
CA ASN A 371 13.01 69.86 35.16
C ASN A 371 14.13 69.81 36.23
N THR A 372 15.19 69.01 36.10
CA THR A 372 16.28 69.04 37.13
C THR A 372 17.05 70.38 37.15
N THR A 373 16.92 71.07 38.27
CA THR A 373 17.45 72.40 38.63
C THR A 373 18.92 72.42 39.08
N GLY A 374 19.70 71.37 38.82
CA GLY A 374 21.05 71.17 39.37
C GLY A 374 22.24 71.53 38.46
N HIS A 375 22.02 71.78 37.16
CA HIS A 375 23.09 72.17 36.22
C HIS A 375 22.60 73.33 35.33
N ILE A 376 22.57 74.53 35.93
CA ILE A 376 22.04 75.75 35.30
C ILE A 376 23.03 76.40 34.31
N GLU A 377 24.30 76.00 34.28
CA GLU A 377 25.29 76.61 33.37
C GLU A 377 25.36 75.98 31.96
N SER A 378 24.62 74.89 31.69
CA SER A 378 24.55 74.24 30.37
C SER A 378 23.16 74.26 29.71
N ARG A 379 22.17 74.93 30.33
CA ARG A 379 20.75 74.92 29.88
C ARG A 379 20.21 76.21 29.24
N GLU A 380 21.00 77.27 29.04
CA GLU A 380 20.59 78.38 28.15
C GLU A 380 20.66 78.03 26.65
N TRP A 381 20.77 76.74 26.31
CA TRP A 381 20.86 76.22 24.95
C TRP A 381 19.84 75.10 24.71
N ILE A 382 18.56 75.46 24.53
CA ILE A 382 17.62 74.55 23.86
C ILE A 382 16.79 75.35 22.85
N LEU A 383 17.49 75.84 21.82
CA LEU A 383 16.94 75.72 20.48
C LEU A 383 17.35 74.31 20.03
N SER A 384 16.41 73.48 19.59
CA SER A 384 16.75 72.18 19.01
C SER A 384 17.81 72.37 17.91
N LYS A 385 18.69 71.39 17.67
CA LYS A 385 19.71 71.48 16.59
C LYS A 385 19.14 72.04 15.27
N PRO A 386 17.93 71.63 14.80
CA PRO A 386 17.29 72.23 13.64
C PRO A 386 16.97 73.73 13.78
N MET A 387 16.55 74.19 14.97
CA MET A 387 16.29 75.61 15.24
C MET A 387 17.57 76.45 15.29
N ILE A 388 18.68 75.92 15.81
CA ILE A 388 19.98 76.60 15.79
C ILE A 388 20.49 76.72 14.36
N GLU A 389 20.44 75.63 13.59
CA GLU A 389 20.81 75.63 12.17
C GLU A 389 19.94 76.59 11.37
N GLN A 390 18.63 76.61 11.63
CA GLN A 390 17.69 77.54 11.00
C GLN A 390 17.94 79.00 11.42
N TYR A 391 18.24 79.27 12.68
CA TYR A 391 18.60 80.61 13.15
C TYR A 391 19.91 81.11 12.51
N LEU A 392 20.94 80.26 12.42
CA LEU A 392 22.20 80.60 11.73
C LEU A 392 21.98 80.82 10.23
N LYS A 393 21.10 80.03 9.60
CA LYS A 393 20.69 80.22 8.20
C LYS A 393 19.97 81.55 8.00
N ASN A 394 19.08 81.91 8.92
CA ASN A 394 18.37 83.19 8.93
C ASN A 394 19.33 84.37 9.15
N LEU A 395 20.32 84.22 10.03
CA LEU A 395 21.35 85.22 10.29
C LEU A 395 22.21 85.47 9.03
N LYS A 396 22.60 84.40 8.30
CA LYS A 396 23.29 84.51 7.00
C LYS A 396 22.44 85.21 5.95
N LYS A 397 21.14 84.87 5.86
CA LYS A 397 20.17 85.58 5.00
C LYS A 397 20.13 87.07 5.31
N LEU A 398 20.07 87.42 6.60
CA LEU A 398 20.02 88.82 7.03
C LEU A 398 21.26 89.61 6.62
N ILE A 399 22.45 89.00 6.73
CA ILE A 399 23.72 89.60 6.28
C ILE A 399 23.68 89.89 4.78
N ILE A 400 23.19 88.96 3.96
CA ILE A 400 23.06 89.13 2.51
C ILE A 400 22.08 90.27 2.18
N VAL A 401 20.93 90.33 2.86
CA VAL A 401 19.93 91.41 2.67
C VAL A 401 20.52 92.77 3.04
N ALA A 402 21.26 92.86 4.15
CA ALA A 402 21.93 94.08 4.57
C ALA A 402 23.01 94.52 3.56
N GLN A 403 23.79 93.58 3.01
CA GLN A 403 24.79 93.86 1.97
C GLN A 403 24.16 94.34 0.67
N LYS A 404 23.06 93.71 0.22
CA LYS A 404 22.33 94.09 -1.00
C LYS A 404 21.74 95.49 -0.93
N LYS A 405 21.08 95.84 0.19
CA LYS A 405 20.54 97.20 0.42
C LYS A 405 21.62 98.29 0.47
N LYS A 406 22.83 97.94 0.92
CA LYS A 406 23.97 98.85 0.92
C LYS A 406 24.46 99.16 -0.50
N ILE A 407 24.33 98.22 -1.43
CA ILE A 407 24.69 98.39 -2.86
C ILE A 407 23.62 99.20 -3.58
N GLU A 408 22.33 98.92 -3.33
CA GLU A 408 21.21 99.52 -4.07
C GLU A 408 20.93 101.00 -3.71
N ASN A 409 21.11 101.41 -2.45
CA ASN A 409 20.65 102.74 -1.99
C ASN A 409 21.75 103.78 -1.73
N GLY A 410 23.03 103.47 -1.98
CA GLY A 410 24.13 104.35 -1.57
C GLY A 410 24.23 104.48 -0.04
N LYS A 411 25.38 104.95 0.47
CA LYS A 411 25.84 104.72 1.85
C LYS A 411 24.76 104.96 2.94
N LYS A 412 24.39 103.84 3.61
CA LYS A 412 23.71 103.67 4.92
C LYS A 412 22.18 103.52 4.93
N SER A 413 21.64 102.62 4.11
CA SER A 413 20.30 102.05 4.34
C SER A 413 20.42 100.70 5.08
N THR A 414 20.19 100.68 6.39
CA THR A 414 20.07 99.44 7.18
C THR A 414 18.65 98.85 7.06
N PRO A 415 18.48 97.50 7.08
CA PRO A 415 17.16 96.87 7.17
C PRO A 415 16.36 97.42 8.36
N LYS A 416 15.04 97.58 8.21
CA LYS A 416 14.17 98.05 9.30
C LYS A 416 14.06 96.95 10.37
N ARG A 417 13.81 97.33 11.62
CA ARG A 417 13.70 96.39 12.76
C ARG A 417 12.76 95.22 12.48
N ASP A 418 11.58 95.50 11.92
CA ASP A 418 10.57 94.47 11.64
C ASP A 418 11.04 93.48 10.56
N GLU A 419 11.86 93.94 9.62
CA GLU A 419 12.47 93.11 8.59
C GLU A 419 13.57 92.20 9.16
N ILE A 420 14.35 92.71 10.13
CA ILE A 420 15.32 91.92 10.90
C ILE A 420 14.60 90.81 11.67
N ILE A 421 13.54 91.17 12.39
CA ILE A 421 12.74 90.23 13.18
C ILE A 421 12.16 89.16 12.27
N ASN A 422 11.48 89.56 11.19
CA ASN A 422 10.88 88.64 10.23
C ASN A 422 11.87 87.65 9.63
N ILE A 423 13.09 88.10 9.29
CA ILE A 423 14.12 87.22 8.74
C ILE A 423 14.62 86.26 9.82
N LEU A 424 14.86 86.74 11.05
CA LEU A 424 15.39 85.90 12.14
C LEU A 424 14.37 84.87 12.64
N SER A 425 13.08 85.20 12.62
CA SER A 425 12.00 84.30 13.04
C SER A 425 11.49 83.37 11.93
N GLU A 426 12.00 83.49 10.70
CA GLU A 426 11.54 82.70 9.55
C GLU A 426 11.71 81.19 9.80
N ASN A 427 10.61 80.44 9.82
CA ASN A 427 10.56 78.99 10.09
C ASN A 427 10.94 78.56 11.52
N ILE A 428 10.83 79.45 12.50
CA ILE A 428 10.91 79.11 13.93
C ILE A 428 9.47 79.05 14.47
N THR A 429 8.98 77.86 14.86
CA THR A 429 7.55 77.55 15.05
C THR A 429 6.92 78.03 16.35
N LYS A 430 7.63 78.80 17.19
CA LYS A 430 7.02 79.50 18.33
C LYS A 430 7.23 81.02 18.21
N PRO A 431 6.17 81.83 18.35
CA PRO A 431 6.30 83.28 18.37
C PRO A 431 7.14 83.71 19.58
N LEU A 432 8.05 84.66 19.35
CA LEU A 432 8.98 85.25 20.33
C LEU A 432 8.29 86.36 21.15
N ASP A 433 7.01 86.17 21.45
CA ASP A 433 6.18 87.11 22.18
C ASP A 433 5.98 86.57 23.61
N ASP A 434 6.35 87.37 24.61
CA ASP A 434 6.24 87.15 26.07
C ASP A 434 7.43 86.55 26.86
N VAL A 435 8.67 86.68 26.37
CA VAL A 435 9.84 86.66 27.28
C VAL A 435 10.40 88.07 27.38
N GLU A 436 10.39 88.65 28.59
CA GLU A 436 11.12 89.88 28.91
C GLU A 436 12.53 89.79 28.30
N TYR A 437 12.92 90.82 27.54
CA TYR A 437 14.20 90.93 26.83
C TYR A 437 15.42 91.05 27.76
N ASP A 438 15.36 90.47 28.95
CA ASP A 438 16.49 90.33 29.86
C ASP A 438 17.16 88.98 29.62
N PHE A 439 18.39 89.06 29.10
CA PHE A 439 19.36 87.97 28.92
C PHE A 439 19.12 86.98 27.77
N ILE A 440 19.40 87.41 26.54
CA ILE A 440 20.04 86.51 25.56
C ILE A 440 21.55 86.55 25.86
N THR A 441 22.00 85.76 26.83
CA THR A 441 23.43 85.60 27.15
C THR A 441 24.01 84.49 26.29
N ILE A 442 24.33 84.80 25.03
CA ILE A 442 25.09 83.85 24.21
C ILE A 442 26.54 83.88 24.73
N LEU A 443 26.86 82.95 25.64
CA LEU A 443 28.18 82.56 26.17
C LEU A 443 28.59 83.17 27.54
N PRO A 444 28.79 82.33 28.59
CA PRO A 444 29.31 82.79 29.89
C PRO A 444 30.82 83.12 29.93
N ASN A 445 31.61 82.72 28.91
CA ASN A 445 33.09 82.83 28.95
C ASN A 445 33.72 83.79 27.92
N VAL A 446 32.94 84.62 27.22
CA VAL A 446 33.49 85.78 26.50
C VAL A 446 33.55 86.95 27.47
N LYS A 447 34.67 87.08 28.19
CA LYS A 447 34.88 88.10 29.22
C LYS A 447 35.23 89.46 28.60
N TYR A 448 34.36 90.00 27.75
CA TYR A 448 34.32 91.41 27.36
C TYR A 448 32.90 91.72 26.86
N ILE A 449 32.36 92.88 27.25
CA ILE A 449 31.10 93.47 26.77
C ILE A 449 29.84 93.16 27.63
N LYS A 450 29.86 93.58 28.90
CA LYS A 450 28.64 93.82 29.70
C LYS A 450 28.30 95.32 29.59
N GLY A 451 27.53 95.69 28.56
CA GLY A 451 27.10 97.09 28.34
C GLY A 451 26.72 97.51 26.91
N PHE A 452 26.23 96.61 26.03
CA PHE A 452 26.33 96.86 24.58
C PHE A 452 25.13 96.45 23.72
N VAL A 453 23.93 96.25 24.27
CA VAL A 453 22.80 95.71 23.46
C VAL A 453 21.72 96.73 23.07
N LYS A 454 21.65 97.93 23.68
CA LYS A 454 20.72 98.98 23.17
C LYS A 454 21.28 99.82 22.01
N GLY A 455 22.59 99.82 21.78
CA GLY A 455 23.25 100.65 20.74
C GLY A 455 23.99 99.89 19.63
N ALA A 456 24.32 98.60 19.80
CA ALA A 456 25.28 97.94 18.92
C ALA A 456 24.72 96.93 17.91
N PHE A 457 23.44 96.54 17.99
CA PHE A 457 22.84 95.76 16.90
C PHE A 457 22.79 96.59 15.60
N PHE A 458 22.61 97.92 15.73
CA PHE A 458 22.78 98.89 14.63
C PHE A 458 24.24 99.07 14.17
N HIS A 459 25.24 98.65 14.96
CA HIS A 459 26.65 98.64 14.57
C HIS A 459 27.10 97.31 13.94
N PHE A 460 26.39 96.20 14.19
CA PHE A 460 26.67 94.87 13.65
C PHE A 460 26.47 94.77 12.12
N THR A 461 25.58 95.62 11.56
CA THR A 461 25.40 95.77 10.11
C THR A 461 26.27 96.90 9.50
N GLY A 462 27.01 97.64 10.34
CA GLY A 462 27.67 98.90 9.97
C GLY A 462 29.20 98.90 9.95
N ARG A 463 29.87 97.90 10.55
CA ARG A 463 31.35 97.78 10.58
C ARG A 463 31.76 96.38 10.04
N GLY A 464 32.86 96.34 9.28
CA GLY A 464 33.26 95.29 8.31
C GLY A 464 33.23 93.81 8.74
N ASP A 465 33.22 92.93 7.71
CA ASP A 465 32.99 91.48 7.69
C ASP A 465 33.82 90.61 8.68
N ALA A 466 34.86 91.15 9.32
CA ALA A 466 35.76 90.39 10.18
C ALA A 466 35.17 90.02 11.56
N MET A 467 34.34 90.88 12.18
CA MET A 467 33.75 90.59 13.50
C MET A 467 32.60 89.57 13.44
N ASN A 468 31.83 89.56 12.34
CA ASN A 468 30.72 88.62 12.15
C ASN A 468 31.22 87.20 11.92
N THR A 469 32.35 87.06 11.24
CA THR A 469 32.98 85.76 10.96
C THR A 469 33.51 85.12 12.25
N ASN A 470 34.09 85.90 13.15
CA ASN A 470 34.65 85.39 14.41
C ASN A 470 33.56 84.90 15.39
N PHE A 471 32.43 85.62 15.47
CA PHE A 471 31.28 85.17 16.26
C PHE A 471 30.67 83.87 15.72
N ILE A 472 30.50 83.77 14.40
CA ILE A 472 30.00 82.54 13.75
C ILE A 472 30.95 81.37 13.99
N ASN A 473 32.27 81.58 13.94
CA ASN A 473 33.25 80.52 14.19
C ASN A 473 33.24 80.04 15.64
N GLN A 474 33.15 80.94 16.63
CA GLN A 474 33.06 80.55 18.05
C GLN A 474 31.77 79.77 18.36
N VAL A 475 30.66 80.13 17.71
CA VAL A 475 29.40 79.37 17.82
C VAL A 475 29.54 77.99 17.18
N ASN A 476 30.18 77.88 16.01
CA ASN A 476 30.39 76.60 15.35
C ASN A 476 31.37 75.68 16.11
N GLU A 477 32.44 76.21 16.70
CA GLU A 477 33.38 75.44 17.53
C GLU A 477 32.71 74.84 18.76
N ARG A 478 31.85 75.60 19.46
CA ARG A 478 31.11 75.07 20.61
C ARG A 478 29.99 74.10 20.24
N ILE A 479 29.35 74.26 19.09
CA ILE A 479 28.40 73.26 18.58
C ILE A 479 29.12 71.93 18.29
N ALA A 480 30.40 71.98 17.90
CA ALA A 480 31.21 70.78 17.67
C ALA A 480 31.67 70.08 18.98
N GLU A 481 31.59 70.74 20.14
CA GLU A 481 31.93 70.16 21.45
C GLU A 481 30.77 69.37 22.09
N ILE A 482 29.54 69.52 21.60
CA ILE A 482 28.38 68.76 22.10
C ILE A 482 28.34 67.41 21.38
N ASP A 483 28.46 66.30 22.11
CA ASP A 483 28.32 64.96 21.54
C ASP A 483 26.90 64.80 20.97
N PRO A 484 26.73 64.70 19.64
CA PRO A 484 25.42 64.56 19.03
C PRO A 484 24.68 63.31 19.53
N ASN A 485 25.41 62.28 19.96
CA ASN A 485 24.84 61.02 20.42
C ASN A 485 24.18 61.16 21.79
N GLU A 486 24.67 62.02 22.68
CA GLU A 486 24.03 62.24 23.99
C GLU A 486 22.70 62.97 23.86
N LEU A 487 22.61 63.97 22.96
CA LEU A 487 21.36 64.68 22.68
C LEU A 487 20.32 63.76 22.01
N ILE A 488 20.75 62.94 21.05
CA ILE A 488 19.87 61.95 20.41
C ILE A 488 19.37 60.94 21.45
N ALA A 489 20.24 60.45 22.35
CA ALA A 489 19.84 59.52 23.40
C ALA A 489 18.84 60.13 24.39
N MET A 490 18.97 61.42 24.72
CA MET A 490 18.00 62.12 25.57
C MET A 490 16.64 62.28 24.89
N ASP A 491 16.61 62.70 23.62
CA ASP A 491 15.37 62.86 22.85
C ASP A 491 14.65 61.51 22.66
N GLU A 492 15.40 60.44 22.37
CA GLU A 492 14.86 59.08 22.27
C GLU A 492 14.27 58.62 23.62
N ARG A 493 14.93 58.91 24.74
CA ARG A 493 14.44 58.53 26.07
C ARG A 493 13.18 59.30 26.48
N ILE A 494 13.11 60.60 26.18
CA ILE A 494 11.92 61.43 26.44
C ILE A 494 10.73 60.91 25.63
N LYS A 495 10.95 60.59 24.33
CA LYS A 495 9.91 60.03 23.47
C LYS A 495 9.43 58.68 23.99
N GLN A 496 10.35 57.80 24.36
CA GLN A 496 10.03 56.48 24.92
C GLN A 496 9.16 56.60 26.19
N LEU A 497 9.55 57.44 27.15
CA LEU A 497 8.79 57.61 28.40
C LEU A 497 7.39 58.21 28.15
N THR A 498 7.26 59.08 27.16
CA THR A 498 5.96 59.67 26.77
C THR A 498 5.02 58.60 26.20
N ASP A 499 5.51 57.76 25.30
CA ASP A 499 4.74 56.66 24.68
C ASP A 499 4.33 55.62 25.74
N GLU A 500 5.23 55.27 26.65
CA GLU A 500 4.96 54.33 27.75
C GLU A 500 3.86 54.86 28.69
N ASN A 501 3.88 56.15 29.04
CA ASN A 501 2.84 56.78 29.85
C ASN A 501 1.47 56.81 29.15
N ALA A 502 1.43 57.00 27.83
CA ALA A 502 0.18 56.95 27.07
C ALA A 502 -0.45 55.55 27.10
N VAL A 503 0.36 54.49 26.97
CA VAL A 503 -0.11 53.09 27.06
C VAL A 503 -0.66 52.78 28.45
N ILE A 504 0.02 53.21 29.53
CA ILE A 504 -0.44 53.00 30.90
C ILE A 504 -1.78 53.72 31.13
N ASN A 505 -1.93 54.96 30.64
CA ASN A 505 -3.19 55.70 30.74
C ASN A 505 -4.34 55.02 30.00
N ALA A 506 -4.09 54.45 28.82
CA ALA A 506 -5.11 53.70 28.08
C ALA A 506 -5.56 52.45 28.86
N LYS A 507 -4.62 51.74 29.51
CA LYS A 507 -4.93 50.59 30.39
C LYS A 507 -5.77 50.99 31.60
N ILE A 508 -5.38 52.05 32.31
CA ILE A 508 -6.16 52.60 33.44
C ILE A 508 -7.57 53.01 32.99
N THR A 509 -7.69 53.65 31.82
CA THR A 509 -8.98 54.09 31.27
C THR A 509 -9.87 52.90 30.88
N LYS A 510 -9.30 51.85 30.27
CA LYS A 510 -10.01 50.61 29.93
C LYS A 510 -10.54 49.92 31.18
N LEU A 511 -9.74 49.86 32.25
CA LEU A 511 -10.14 49.27 33.54
C LEU A 511 -11.26 50.07 34.24
N ARG A 512 -11.40 51.37 33.94
CA ARG A 512 -12.43 52.25 34.54
C ARG A 512 -13.75 52.32 33.76
N LYS A 513 -13.82 51.93 32.48
CA LYS A 513 -14.94 52.25 31.58
C LYS A 513 -16.04 51.17 31.48
N THR A 514 -16.29 50.38 32.51
CA THR A 514 -17.27 49.28 32.45
C THR A 514 -18.40 49.46 33.46
N LEU A 515 -19.56 50.00 33.04
CA LEU A 515 -20.86 49.76 33.67
C LEU A 515 -22.02 50.13 32.72
N GLU A 516 -23.10 49.36 32.79
CA GLU A 516 -24.42 49.44 32.11
C GLU A 516 -24.67 48.51 30.90
N LYS A 517 -25.32 47.34 31.15
CA LYS A 517 -26.47 46.72 30.42
C LYS A 517 -26.74 45.25 30.87
N ALA A 518 -27.97 44.75 30.64
CA ALA A 518 -28.61 43.59 31.31
C ALA A 518 -28.62 42.27 30.49
N PHE A 519 -28.72 41.13 31.19
CA PHE A 519 -28.78 39.74 30.66
C PHE A 519 -30.20 39.13 30.80
N VAL A 520 -30.58 38.11 30.00
CA VAL A 520 -31.95 37.49 29.97
C VAL A 520 -31.90 35.93 30.00
N PHE A 521 -32.87 35.25 30.62
CA PHE A 521 -32.96 33.77 30.70
C PHE A 521 -33.54 33.14 29.41
N LYS A 522 -33.23 31.85 29.16
CA LYS A 522 -33.39 31.17 27.86
C LYS A 522 -34.83 30.90 27.35
N ASP A 523 -35.87 31.28 28.09
CA ASP A 523 -37.28 31.00 27.74
C ASP A 523 -38.19 32.25 27.74
N GLU A 524 -37.63 33.46 27.78
CA GLU A 524 -38.40 34.71 27.72
C GLU A 524 -38.39 35.28 26.30
N GLU A 525 -39.32 34.81 25.44
CA GLU A 525 -39.61 35.46 24.16
C GLU A 525 -40.45 36.73 24.38
N ASP A 526 -39.96 37.84 23.80
CA ASP A 526 -40.62 39.13 23.50
C ASP A 526 -40.89 40.18 24.61
N ASP A 527 -40.23 41.33 24.42
CA ASP A 527 -40.47 42.70 24.95
C ASP A 527 -39.99 42.99 26.40
N PRO A 528 -38.86 43.72 26.59
CA PRO A 528 -38.33 44.07 27.92
C PRO A 528 -39.09 45.27 28.52
N LYS A 529 -40.41 45.13 28.72
CA LYS A 529 -41.25 46.15 29.39
C LYS A 529 -41.68 45.78 30.80
N GLU A 530 -41.41 44.55 31.26
CA GLU A 530 -41.70 44.19 32.66
C GLU A 530 -40.60 44.68 33.61
N PRO A 531 -40.94 45.26 34.78
CA PRO A 531 -39.97 45.66 35.79
C PRO A 531 -39.13 44.47 36.26
N ILE A 532 -37.80 44.64 36.33
CA ILE A 532 -36.80 43.64 36.75
C ILE A 532 -37.14 42.92 38.07
N ALA A 533 -37.88 43.58 38.97
CA ALA A 533 -38.35 43.00 40.22
C ALA A 533 -39.31 41.80 40.03
N LYS A 534 -40.01 41.71 38.89
CA LYS A 534 -40.95 40.63 38.55
C LYS A 534 -40.22 39.42 37.96
N LEU A 535 -39.24 39.66 37.07
CA LEU A 535 -38.30 38.66 36.54
C LEU A 535 -37.51 37.91 37.64
N LYS A 536 -37.19 38.59 38.75
CA LYS A 536 -36.54 37.98 39.93
C LYS A 536 -37.38 36.88 40.61
N LYS A 537 -38.71 37.02 40.61
CA LYS A 537 -39.60 36.09 41.32
C LYS A 537 -39.84 34.81 40.51
N ASP A 538 -39.76 34.90 39.18
CA ASP A 538 -40.09 33.81 38.28
C ASP A 538 -38.88 32.89 37.99
N ASN A 539 -37.65 33.42 38.00
CA ASN A 539 -36.43 32.65 37.67
C ASN A 539 -35.72 31.97 38.86
N GLY A 540 -36.16 32.21 40.11
CA GLY A 540 -35.55 31.60 41.31
C GLY A 540 -35.60 30.06 41.33
N LYS A 541 -36.59 29.46 40.66
CA LYS A 541 -36.68 28.00 40.50
C LYS A 541 -35.61 27.46 39.56
N GLU A 542 -35.34 28.14 38.44
CA GLU A 542 -34.32 27.72 37.46
C GLU A 542 -32.91 27.90 38.01
N ILE A 543 -32.64 28.99 38.75
CA ILE A 543 -31.36 29.16 39.46
C ILE A 543 -31.15 28.04 40.48
N THR A 544 -32.20 27.68 41.23
CA THR A 544 -32.10 26.57 42.20
C THR A 544 -31.83 25.24 41.50
N LYS A 545 -32.51 24.95 40.37
CA LYS A 545 -32.24 23.73 39.57
C LYS A 545 -30.81 23.71 39.01
N MET A 546 -30.32 24.84 38.50
CA MET A 546 -28.93 24.99 38.04
C MET A 546 -27.94 24.69 39.16
N GLN A 547 -28.14 25.29 40.34
CA GLN A 547 -27.32 25.03 41.53
C GLN A 547 -27.41 23.56 41.97
N GLU A 548 -28.60 22.95 41.94
CA GLU A 548 -28.79 21.52 42.26
C GLU A 548 -28.04 20.63 41.28
N GLU A 549 -28.07 20.94 39.97
CA GLU A 549 -27.29 20.22 38.97
C GLU A 549 -25.78 20.38 39.21
N ILE A 550 -25.29 21.60 39.47
CA ILE A 550 -23.88 21.82 39.78
C ILE A 550 -23.49 21.05 41.04
N PHE A 551 -24.27 21.12 42.10
CA PHE A 551 -23.97 20.40 43.34
C PHE A 551 -23.93 18.88 43.14
N LYS A 552 -24.94 18.35 42.43
CA LYS A 552 -25.12 16.92 42.23
C LYS A 552 -24.05 16.34 41.29
N TYR A 553 -23.76 17.04 40.20
CA TYR A 553 -22.87 16.52 39.14
C TYR A 553 -21.42 16.94 39.31
N VAL A 554 -21.16 18.12 39.89
CA VAL A 554 -19.80 18.66 40.03
C VAL A 554 -19.30 18.51 41.47
N ILE A 555 -19.98 19.09 42.44
CA ILE A 555 -19.48 19.18 43.82
C ILE A 555 -19.44 17.81 44.50
N THR A 556 -20.48 17.01 44.33
CA THR A 556 -20.53 15.64 44.88
C THR A 556 -19.39 14.79 44.32
N ARG A 557 -19.03 15.00 43.05
CA ARG A 557 -17.97 14.28 42.37
C ARG A 557 -16.58 14.72 42.83
N TYR A 558 -16.38 16.02 42.99
CA TYR A 558 -15.18 16.59 43.60
C TYR A 558 -14.91 16.07 45.02
N ASN A 559 -15.95 16.00 45.86
CA ASN A 559 -15.80 15.50 47.22
C ASN A 559 -15.41 14.01 47.25
N ARG A 560 -15.98 13.19 46.35
CA ARG A 560 -15.57 11.78 46.20
C ARG A 560 -14.10 11.67 45.81
N PHE A 561 -13.62 12.56 44.95
CA PHE A 561 -12.20 12.62 44.60
C PHE A 561 -11.31 12.97 45.80
N GLN A 562 -11.69 13.97 46.60
CA GLN A 562 -10.93 14.35 47.81
C GLN A 562 -10.81 13.20 48.81
N ASP A 563 -11.86 12.38 48.96
CA ASP A 563 -11.81 11.18 49.79
C ASP A 563 -10.81 10.14 49.26
N THR A 564 -10.68 10.01 47.93
CA THR A 564 -9.75 9.07 47.30
C THR A 564 -8.28 9.53 47.34
N LYS A 565 -8.01 10.84 47.33
CA LYS A 565 -6.66 11.43 47.39
C LYS A 565 -5.90 11.07 48.67
N ARG A 566 -6.61 10.61 49.71
CA ARG A 566 -6.02 10.12 50.97
C ARG A 566 -5.29 8.78 50.83
N SER A 567 -5.43 8.08 49.69
CA SER A 567 -4.69 6.85 49.37
C SER A 567 -3.95 7.00 48.04
N ALA A 568 -2.62 7.03 48.10
CA ALA A 568 -1.76 7.16 46.92
C ALA A 568 -1.95 6.01 45.93
N GLU A 569 -2.19 4.79 46.42
CA GLU A 569 -2.43 3.59 45.61
C GLU A 569 -3.76 3.66 44.84
N LEU A 570 -4.83 4.12 45.50
CA LEU A 570 -6.11 4.34 44.83
C LEU A 570 -6.03 5.48 43.81
N THR A 571 -5.26 6.53 44.12
CA THR A 571 -5.05 7.65 43.20
C THR A 571 -4.40 7.18 41.90
N GLY A 572 -3.34 6.37 41.96
CA GLY A 572 -2.71 5.82 40.75
C GLY A 572 -3.66 5.00 39.89
N GLN A 573 -4.43 4.08 40.50
CA GLN A 573 -5.41 3.25 39.78
C GLN A 573 -6.54 4.08 39.15
N TYR A 574 -6.96 5.18 39.79
CA TYR A 574 -7.98 6.06 39.22
C TYR A 574 -7.43 6.94 38.09
N VAL A 575 -6.16 7.35 38.14
CA VAL A 575 -5.51 8.04 37.01
C VAL A 575 -5.52 7.15 35.78
N GLU A 576 -5.15 5.87 35.95
CA GLU A 576 -5.13 4.91 34.85
C GLU A 576 -6.53 4.68 34.25
N ILE A 577 -7.55 4.55 35.10
CA ILE A 577 -8.95 4.41 34.68
C ILE A 577 -9.42 5.62 33.89
N ASP A 578 -9.19 6.82 34.41
CA ASP A 578 -9.68 8.06 33.80
C ASP A 578 -8.96 8.34 32.49
N THR A 579 -7.65 8.09 32.45
CA THR A 579 -6.86 8.17 31.21
C THR A 579 -7.39 7.20 30.16
N ALA A 580 -7.78 5.99 30.56
CA ALA A 580 -8.38 5.02 29.63
C ALA A 580 -9.78 5.46 29.14
N ILE A 581 -10.60 6.10 29.99
CA ILE A 581 -11.87 6.71 29.57
C ILE A 581 -11.63 7.82 28.54
N ASP A 582 -10.66 8.70 28.78
CA ASP A 582 -10.32 9.79 27.87
C ASP A 582 -9.87 9.29 26.51
N ILE A 583 -8.98 8.29 26.50
CA ILE A 583 -8.57 7.64 25.26
C ILE A 583 -9.77 7.07 24.52
N ILE A 584 -10.70 6.38 25.20
CA ILE A 584 -11.89 5.82 24.54
C ILE A 584 -12.74 6.93 23.92
N ILE A 585 -13.01 8.01 24.66
CA ILE A 585 -13.83 9.13 24.16
C ILE A 585 -13.16 9.80 22.96
N ASP A 586 -11.87 10.10 23.04
CA ASP A 586 -11.12 10.74 21.96
C ASP A 586 -11.06 9.85 20.71
N GLU A 587 -10.81 8.55 20.88
CA GLU A 587 -10.78 7.60 19.78
C GLU A 587 -12.18 7.39 19.17
N ILE A 588 -13.26 7.41 19.96
CA ILE A 588 -14.64 7.42 19.44
C ILE A 588 -14.90 8.69 18.61
N LYS A 589 -14.46 9.86 19.08
CA LYS A 589 -14.59 11.12 18.32
C LYS A 589 -13.82 11.08 17.01
N LYS A 590 -12.59 10.52 17.02
CA LYS A 590 -11.80 10.28 15.80
C LYS A 590 -12.52 9.31 14.87
N LEU A 591 -13.07 8.21 15.40
CA LEU A 591 -13.81 7.24 14.61
C LEU A 591 -15.04 7.86 13.94
N ASN A 592 -15.77 8.70 14.68
CA ASN A 592 -16.97 9.41 14.20
C ASN A 592 -16.65 10.50 13.16
N SER A 593 -15.44 11.08 13.18
CA SER A 593 -15.02 12.12 12.23
C SER A 593 -14.44 11.57 10.93
N LEU A 594 -14.20 10.25 10.83
CA LEU A 594 -13.73 9.62 9.60
C LEU A 594 -14.80 9.70 8.49
N VAL A 595 -14.58 10.61 7.53
CA VAL A 595 -15.39 10.72 6.30
C VAL A 595 -15.17 9.48 5.42
N PRO A 596 -16.22 8.89 4.82
CA PRO A 596 -16.14 7.62 4.09
C PRO A 596 -15.46 7.71 2.70
N SER A 597 -14.27 8.30 2.59
CA SER A 597 -13.55 8.43 1.32
C SER A 597 -12.12 7.88 1.35
N GLY A 598 -11.93 6.61 0.96
CA GLY A 598 -10.65 6.06 0.49
C GLY A 598 -10.02 4.92 1.31
N THR A 599 -8.95 4.29 0.80
CA THR A 599 -8.24 3.14 1.45
C THR A 599 -7.53 3.51 2.75
N ARG A 600 -7.13 4.78 2.93
CA ARG A 600 -6.56 5.30 4.18
C ARG A 600 -7.49 5.08 5.40
N THR A 601 -8.79 4.83 5.18
CA THR A 601 -9.74 4.62 6.27
C THR A 601 -9.56 3.28 6.97
N VAL A 602 -9.09 2.20 6.32
CA VAL A 602 -9.08 0.86 6.95
C VAL A 602 -8.04 0.78 8.06
N ASP A 603 -6.79 1.16 7.79
CA ASP A 603 -5.73 1.10 8.81
C ASP A 603 -5.99 2.07 9.97
N GLN A 604 -6.56 3.24 9.67
CA GLN A 604 -7.00 4.21 10.68
C GLN A 604 -8.09 3.61 11.58
N ILE A 605 -9.12 3.00 10.98
CA ILE A 605 -10.19 2.32 11.72
C ILE A 605 -9.59 1.22 12.62
N LEU A 606 -8.70 0.38 12.09
CA LEU A 606 -8.09 -0.71 12.85
C LEU A 606 -7.26 -0.16 14.03
N ASN A 607 -6.46 0.88 13.82
CA ASN A 607 -5.69 1.50 14.89
C ASN A 607 -6.57 2.12 15.98
N ILE A 608 -7.58 2.91 15.59
CA ILE A 608 -8.52 3.55 16.52
C ILE A 608 -9.25 2.50 17.36
N THR A 609 -9.79 1.46 16.70
CA THR A 609 -10.54 0.40 17.39
C THR A 609 -9.66 -0.49 18.28
N GLU A 610 -8.39 -0.71 17.94
CA GLU A 610 -7.42 -1.38 18.81
C GLU A 610 -7.12 -0.54 20.06
N GLN A 611 -6.99 0.79 19.92
CA GLN A 611 -6.83 1.68 21.08
C GLN A 611 -8.07 1.68 21.99
N ILE A 612 -9.27 1.73 21.41
CA ILE A 612 -10.54 1.59 22.15
C ILE A 612 -10.55 0.25 22.91
N LYS A 613 -10.22 -0.86 22.24
CA LYS A 613 -10.19 -2.19 22.84
C LYS A 613 -9.20 -2.26 24.00
N ASN A 614 -7.96 -1.80 23.81
CA ASN A 614 -6.93 -1.85 24.84
C ASN A 614 -7.31 -1.03 26.08
N SER A 615 -7.88 0.16 25.87
CA SER A 615 -8.40 0.97 26.97
C SER A 615 -9.59 0.30 27.65
N PHE A 616 -10.53 -0.28 26.88
CA PHE A 616 -11.68 -0.99 27.44
C PHE A 616 -11.28 -2.22 28.26
N ASP A 617 -10.33 -3.02 27.77
CA ASP A 617 -9.80 -4.20 28.49
C ASP A 617 -9.14 -3.78 29.82
N LYS A 618 -8.48 -2.62 29.88
CA LYS A 618 -7.98 -2.03 31.14
C LYS A 618 -9.12 -1.67 32.10
N LEU A 619 -10.20 -1.05 31.61
CA LEU A 619 -11.37 -0.72 32.44
C LEU A 619 -12.03 -1.97 33.01
N VAL A 620 -12.18 -3.03 32.19
CA VAL A 620 -12.80 -4.30 32.58
C VAL A 620 -11.92 -5.04 33.60
N SER A 621 -10.62 -5.14 33.35
CA SER A 621 -9.68 -5.82 34.26
C SER A 621 -9.54 -5.12 35.61
N ALA A 622 -9.70 -3.79 35.65
CA ALA A 622 -9.73 -3.04 36.90
C ALA A 622 -10.98 -3.33 37.77
N ASN A 623 -12.01 -3.98 37.21
CA ASN A 623 -13.27 -4.36 37.86
C ASN A 623 -13.96 -3.20 38.63
N LYS A 624 -13.73 -1.96 38.19
CA LYS A 624 -14.06 -0.74 38.93
C LYS A 624 -15.04 0.17 38.22
N ILE A 625 -15.53 -0.16 37.02
CA ILE A 625 -16.49 0.68 36.31
C ILE A 625 -17.70 -0.15 35.93
N SER A 626 -18.88 0.38 36.26
CA SER A 626 -20.14 -0.13 35.77
C SER A 626 -20.44 0.54 34.43
N ILE A 627 -19.79 0.08 33.36
CA ILE A 627 -20.10 0.56 32.01
C ILE A 627 -21.55 0.17 31.71
N SER A 628 -22.35 1.11 31.24
CA SER A 628 -23.75 0.82 30.90
C SER A 628 -23.78 -0.30 29.87
N ARG A 629 -24.69 -1.26 30.06
CA ARG A 629 -24.79 -2.44 29.19
C ARG A 629 -24.87 -2.06 27.70
N ASN A 630 -25.55 -0.94 27.40
CA ASN A 630 -25.67 -0.38 26.06
C ASN A 630 -24.31 0.06 25.47
N ILE A 631 -23.50 0.81 26.22
CA ILE A 631 -22.16 1.22 25.77
C ILE A 631 -21.27 -0.02 25.58
N GLY A 632 -21.32 -0.96 26.53
CA GLY A 632 -20.55 -2.21 26.43
C GLY A 632 -20.92 -3.04 25.20
N GLU A 633 -22.21 -3.19 24.89
CA GLU A 633 -22.69 -3.90 23.70
C GLU A 633 -22.25 -3.20 22.39
N LYS A 634 -22.33 -1.87 22.31
CA LYS A 634 -21.87 -1.10 21.14
C LYS A 634 -20.35 -1.21 20.94
N LEU A 635 -19.57 -1.08 22.01
CA LEU A 635 -18.11 -1.24 21.97
C LEU A 635 -17.73 -2.66 21.54
N ALA A 636 -18.40 -3.68 22.07
CA ALA A 636 -18.18 -5.07 21.67
C ALA A 636 -18.46 -5.28 20.17
N GLN A 637 -19.54 -4.69 19.65
CA GLN A 637 -19.88 -4.78 18.24
C GLN A 637 -18.89 -4.01 17.33
N ILE A 638 -18.39 -2.84 17.75
CA ILE A 638 -17.31 -2.12 17.07
C ILE A 638 -16.05 -2.98 16.99
N VAL A 639 -15.64 -3.57 18.12
CA VAL A 639 -14.48 -4.48 18.19
C VAL A 639 -14.69 -5.72 17.31
N GLN A 640 -15.91 -6.28 17.29
CA GLN A 640 -16.23 -7.42 16.43
C GLN A 640 -16.09 -7.10 14.94
N LEU A 641 -16.67 -5.99 14.47
CA LEU A 641 -16.58 -5.56 13.07
C LEU A 641 -15.14 -5.20 12.70
N SER A 642 -14.40 -4.54 13.60
CA SER A 642 -12.98 -4.26 13.42
C SER A 642 -12.16 -5.55 13.26
N ASN A 643 -12.38 -6.55 14.12
CA ASN A 643 -11.72 -7.84 14.03
C ASN A 643 -12.04 -8.55 12.70
N GLN A 644 -13.27 -8.43 12.19
CA GLN A 644 -13.63 -8.94 10.86
C GLN A 644 -12.88 -8.20 9.73
N ILE A 645 -12.76 -6.87 9.81
CA ILE A 645 -11.97 -6.09 8.84
C ILE A 645 -10.51 -6.50 8.90
N LYS A 646 -9.92 -6.57 10.11
CA LYS A 646 -8.55 -7.07 10.35
C LYS A 646 -8.39 -8.46 9.73
N PHE A 647 -9.45 -9.28 9.79
CA PHE A 647 -9.44 -10.67 9.35
C PHE A 647 -9.31 -10.77 7.85
N PHE A 648 -10.21 -10.11 7.14
CA PHE A 648 -10.17 -10.08 5.70
C PHE A 648 -8.92 -9.37 5.17
N THR A 649 -8.46 -8.31 5.84
CA THR A 649 -7.22 -7.61 5.47
C THR A 649 -6.01 -8.53 5.61
N GLN A 650 -5.84 -9.23 6.73
CA GLN A 650 -4.73 -10.18 6.90
C GLN A 650 -4.82 -11.37 5.94
N LEU A 651 -6.02 -11.91 5.74
CA LEU A 651 -6.23 -12.97 4.76
C LEU A 651 -5.79 -12.50 3.37
N LYS A 652 -6.18 -11.27 2.98
CA LYS A 652 -5.77 -10.64 1.72
C LYS A 652 -4.26 -10.46 1.65
N THR A 653 -3.63 -9.87 2.66
CA THR A 653 -2.19 -9.54 2.61
C THR A 653 -1.29 -10.76 2.65
N VAL A 654 -1.71 -11.84 3.33
CA VAL A 654 -0.91 -13.07 3.45
C VAL A 654 -1.10 -13.99 2.23
N PHE A 655 -2.34 -14.24 1.80
CA PHE A 655 -2.64 -15.26 0.77
C PHE A 655 -2.97 -14.68 -0.60
N PHE A 656 -3.48 -13.45 -0.64
CA PHE A 656 -3.99 -12.80 -1.85
C PHE A 656 -3.26 -11.49 -2.17
N LYS A 657 -1.97 -11.38 -1.77
CA LYS A 657 -1.13 -10.20 -2.03
C LYS A 657 -1.00 -9.91 -3.53
N GLU A 658 -1.07 -8.64 -3.91
CA GLU A 658 -0.82 -8.17 -5.28
C GLU A 658 0.39 -7.20 -5.33
N PRO A 659 1.40 -7.44 -6.19
CA PRO A 659 1.56 -8.64 -7.02
C PRO A 659 1.81 -9.91 -6.16
N SER A 660 1.43 -11.08 -6.68
CA SER A 660 1.80 -12.35 -6.02
C SER A 660 3.31 -12.50 -6.04
N THR A 661 3.87 -13.07 -4.98
CA THR A 661 5.28 -13.48 -4.92
C THR A 661 5.43 -14.99 -5.02
N GLY A 662 4.36 -15.73 -5.32
CA GLY A 662 4.34 -17.19 -5.42
C GLY A 662 3.10 -17.80 -4.80
N ILE A 663 3.22 -19.04 -4.34
CA ILE A 663 2.18 -19.77 -3.61
C ILE A 663 2.73 -20.22 -2.25
N LEU A 664 2.02 -19.89 -1.17
CA LEU A 664 2.44 -20.21 0.18
C LEU A 664 2.10 -21.68 0.51
N VAL A 665 2.96 -22.62 0.09
CA VAL A 665 2.67 -24.06 0.22
C VAL A 665 2.67 -24.51 1.68
N GLU A 666 3.65 -24.06 2.47
CA GLU A 666 3.77 -24.39 3.89
C GLU A 666 3.11 -23.33 4.80
N TYR A 667 1.93 -22.84 4.41
CA TYR A 667 1.24 -21.76 5.13
C TYR A 667 0.95 -22.07 6.61
N GLU A 668 0.79 -23.35 6.97
CA GLU A 668 0.57 -23.74 8.36
C GLU A 668 1.82 -23.55 9.23
N LYS A 669 3.02 -23.58 8.64
CA LYS A 669 4.30 -23.36 9.36
C LYS A 669 4.73 -21.90 9.36
N SER A 670 4.35 -21.14 8.33
CA SER A 670 4.74 -19.73 8.20
C SER A 670 3.93 -18.80 9.11
N LEU A 671 2.79 -19.25 9.62
CA LEU A 671 1.94 -18.50 10.53
C LEU A 671 2.28 -18.86 11.99
N ASP A 672 2.32 -17.87 12.88
CA ASP A 672 2.56 -18.12 14.31
C ASP A 672 1.39 -18.91 14.91
N PRO A 673 1.59 -20.17 15.34
CA PRO A 673 0.51 -21.01 15.88
C PRO A 673 -0.04 -20.50 17.22
N ASN A 674 0.69 -19.63 17.92
CA ASN A 674 0.26 -19.03 19.17
C ASN A 674 -0.63 -17.81 18.96
N ASP A 675 -0.54 -17.18 17.79
CA ASP A 675 -1.40 -16.06 17.45
C ASP A 675 -2.86 -16.54 17.31
N SER A 676 -3.74 -15.93 18.11
CA SER A 676 -5.17 -16.19 18.09
C SER A 676 -5.79 -15.99 16.70
N PHE A 677 -5.19 -15.09 15.93
CA PHE A 677 -5.67 -14.72 14.61
C PHE A 677 -5.28 -15.72 13.53
N THR A 678 -4.05 -16.22 13.57
CA THR A 678 -3.61 -17.39 12.80
C THR A 678 -4.59 -18.55 12.92
N LYS A 679 -5.09 -18.85 14.12
CA LYS A 679 -6.06 -19.93 14.33
C LYS A 679 -7.38 -19.69 13.59
N LEU A 680 -7.86 -18.44 13.57
CA LEU A 680 -9.05 -18.06 12.80
C LEU A 680 -8.81 -18.19 11.29
N ILE A 681 -7.65 -17.77 10.80
CA ILE A 681 -7.29 -17.88 9.38
C ILE A 681 -7.24 -19.36 8.97
N ILE A 682 -6.55 -20.21 9.75
CA ILE A 682 -6.47 -21.64 9.46
C ILE A 682 -7.87 -22.29 9.51
N ALA A 683 -8.73 -21.88 10.46
CA ALA A 683 -10.10 -22.38 10.51
C ALA A 683 -10.89 -21.95 9.26
N GLU A 684 -10.74 -20.71 8.82
CA GLU A 684 -11.42 -20.19 7.63
C GLU A 684 -10.96 -20.90 6.35
N LEU A 685 -9.66 -21.16 6.19
CA LEU A 685 -9.10 -21.87 5.04
C LEU A 685 -9.57 -23.33 4.93
N LYS A 686 -10.15 -23.90 5.99
CA LYS A 686 -10.80 -25.22 5.95
C LYS A 686 -12.19 -25.19 5.33
N ASN A 687 -12.80 -24.01 5.15
CA ASN A 687 -14.12 -23.88 4.57
C ASN A 687 -14.11 -24.24 3.07
N GLU A 688 -15.24 -24.76 2.58
CA GLU A 688 -15.39 -25.26 1.20
C GLU A 688 -15.06 -24.21 0.12
N LYS A 689 -15.30 -22.92 0.42
CA LYS A 689 -14.98 -21.81 -0.50
C LYS A 689 -13.47 -21.70 -0.83
N TYR A 690 -12.59 -22.26 0.02
CA TYR A 690 -11.14 -22.36 -0.20
C TYR A 690 -10.68 -23.75 -0.67
N SER A 691 -11.60 -24.61 -1.11
CA SER A 691 -11.27 -25.96 -1.57
C SER A 691 -10.29 -26.00 -2.75
N ASN A 692 -10.32 -25.01 -3.65
CA ASN A 692 -9.37 -24.93 -4.77
C ASN A 692 -7.94 -24.64 -4.29
N PHE A 693 -7.77 -23.68 -3.37
CA PHE A 693 -6.47 -23.44 -2.71
C PHE A 693 -5.97 -24.70 -2.03
N LYS A 694 -6.82 -25.37 -1.24
CA LYS A 694 -6.42 -26.61 -0.58
C LYS A 694 -6.01 -27.70 -1.57
N LYS A 695 -6.77 -27.90 -2.65
CA LYS A 695 -6.46 -28.90 -3.70
C LYS A 695 -5.11 -28.65 -4.36
N ILE A 696 -4.77 -27.40 -4.71
CA ILE A 696 -3.45 -27.10 -5.31
C ILE A 696 -2.33 -27.32 -4.30
N ILE A 697 -2.51 -26.89 -3.04
CA ILE A 697 -1.51 -27.07 -1.99
C ILE A 697 -1.28 -28.55 -1.70
N ASP A 698 -2.35 -29.33 -1.55
CA ASP A 698 -2.29 -30.78 -1.33
C ASP A 698 -1.60 -31.47 -2.52
N PHE A 699 -1.90 -31.04 -3.76
CA PHE A 699 -1.23 -31.55 -4.95
C PHE A 699 0.29 -31.26 -4.94
N ILE A 700 0.70 -30.03 -4.66
CA ILE A 700 2.13 -29.66 -4.59
C ILE A 700 2.82 -30.43 -3.46
N LYS A 701 2.22 -30.47 -2.26
CA LYS A 701 2.75 -31.20 -1.11
C LYS A 701 2.93 -32.68 -1.43
N GLU A 702 1.91 -33.34 -1.98
CA GLU A 702 1.95 -34.77 -2.25
C GLU A 702 2.83 -35.14 -3.44
N ARG A 703 2.91 -34.31 -4.49
CA ARG A 703 3.61 -34.67 -5.73
C ARG A 703 5.03 -34.12 -5.84
N PHE A 704 5.31 -32.97 -5.23
CA PHE A 704 6.62 -32.30 -5.33
C PHE A 704 7.38 -32.33 -4.00
N ILE A 705 6.76 -31.97 -2.88
CA ILE A 705 7.49 -31.82 -1.61
C ILE A 705 7.72 -33.17 -0.91
N LYS A 706 6.67 -33.97 -0.72
CA LYS A 706 6.70 -35.24 0.02
C LYS A 706 7.72 -36.23 -0.54
N TYR A 707 7.81 -36.32 -1.86
CA TYR A 707 8.76 -37.19 -2.54
C TYR A 707 10.02 -36.45 -3.01
N SER A 708 10.19 -35.17 -2.62
CA SER A 708 11.30 -34.32 -3.08
C SER A 708 11.54 -34.45 -4.59
N THR A 709 10.46 -34.32 -5.36
CA THR A 709 10.50 -34.45 -6.81
C THR A 709 11.21 -33.24 -7.39
N ILE A 710 12.41 -33.45 -7.92
CA ILE A 710 13.33 -32.42 -8.36
C ILE A 710 13.63 -32.60 -9.83
N SER A 711 13.56 -31.52 -10.60
CA SER A 711 14.11 -31.47 -11.96
C SER A 711 15.63 -31.41 -11.93
N LEU A 712 16.33 -32.18 -12.77
CA LEU A 712 17.77 -31.95 -12.98
C LEU A 712 18.07 -30.64 -13.70
N ASN A 713 17.06 -30.00 -14.30
CA ASN A 713 17.19 -28.62 -14.75
C ASN A 713 17.15 -27.66 -13.56
N SER A 714 18.33 -27.20 -13.14
CA SER A 714 18.51 -26.32 -11.99
C SER A 714 17.79 -24.98 -12.11
N ASN A 715 17.61 -24.45 -13.33
CA ASN A 715 16.89 -23.19 -13.55
C ASN A 715 15.39 -23.38 -13.29
N LEU A 716 14.79 -24.43 -13.85
CA LEU A 716 13.38 -24.76 -13.61
C LEU A 716 13.15 -25.10 -12.13
N GLU A 717 14.02 -25.89 -11.53
CA GLU A 717 13.93 -26.27 -10.12
C GLU A 717 14.01 -25.04 -9.20
N LYS A 718 14.94 -24.12 -9.47
CA LYS A 718 15.06 -22.87 -8.73
C LYS A 718 13.76 -22.07 -8.80
N LEU A 719 13.19 -21.91 -10.00
CA LEU A 719 11.92 -21.20 -10.20
C LEU A 719 10.77 -21.86 -9.41
N LEU A 720 10.65 -23.19 -9.45
CA LEU A 720 9.63 -23.94 -8.71
C LEU A 720 9.80 -23.76 -7.19
N LYS A 721 11.02 -23.88 -6.69
CA LYS A 721 11.33 -23.72 -5.27
C LYS A 721 10.99 -22.32 -4.78
N GLU A 722 11.47 -21.28 -5.47
CA GLU A 722 11.17 -19.89 -5.12
C GLU A 722 9.66 -19.61 -5.18
N TYR A 723 8.95 -20.20 -6.13
CA TYR A 723 7.49 -20.10 -6.24
C TYR A 723 6.76 -20.79 -5.08
N PHE A 724 7.16 -22.01 -4.70
CA PHE A 724 6.56 -22.76 -3.59
C PHE A 724 6.91 -22.20 -2.20
N GLU A 725 8.03 -21.52 -2.08
CA GLU A 725 8.44 -20.77 -0.88
C GLU A 725 7.86 -19.35 -0.84
N ASN A 726 7.02 -18.98 -1.81
CA ASN A 726 6.38 -17.67 -1.94
C ASN A 726 7.38 -16.49 -2.02
N GLN A 727 8.57 -16.72 -2.58
CA GLN A 727 9.65 -15.74 -2.74
C GLN A 727 9.64 -15.05 -4.10
N SER A 728 9.31 -15.77 -5.17
CA SER A 728 9.24 -15.23 -6.54
C SER A 728 8.03 -15.75 -7.33
N ASN A 729 7.43 -14.89 -8.15
CA ASN A 729 6.35 -15.27 -9.08
C ASN A 729 6.88 -15.68 -10.46
N ASP A 730 8.20 -15.68 -10.65
CA ASP A 730 8.83 -15.90 -11.96
C ASP A 730 8.46 -17.25 -12.60
N PHE A 731 8.25 -18.31 -11.83
CA PHE A 731 7.75 -19.58 -12.39
C PHE A 731 6.39 -19.39 -13.07
N TYR A 732 5.49 -18.65 -12.41
CA TYR A 732 4.19 -18.36 -12.98
C TYR A 732 4.35 -17.51 -14.25
N ASP A 733 5.10 -16.42 -14.18
CA ASP A 733 5.18 -15.44 -15.26
C ASP A 733 5.95 -15.96 -16.48
N LYS A 734 6.98 -16.81 -16.26
CA LYS A 734 7.86 -17.32 -17.33
C LYS A 734 7.45 -18.70 -17.86
N VAL A 735 6.65 -19.46 -17.11
CA VAL A 735 6.24 -20.83 -17.50
C VAL A 735 4.72 -20.98 -17.53
N VAL A 736 4.01 -20.69 -16.44
CA VAL A 736 2.57 -20.95 -16.36
C VAL A 736 1.75 -20.01 -17.24
N GLU A 737 2.04 -18.71 -17.25
CA GLU A 737 1.32 -17.74 -18.06
C GLU A 737 1.54 -17.96 -19.56
N PRO A 738 2.78 -18.13 -20.08
CA PRO A 738 2.95 -18.41 -21.50
C PRO A 738 2.39 -19.79 -21.88
N ALA A 739 2.42 -20.78 -20.97
CA ALA A 739 1.70 -22.04 -21.18
C ALA A 739 0.19 -21.84 -21.26
N ASN A 740 -0.39 -21.00 -20.41
CA ASN A 740 -1.81 -20.66 -20.46
C ASN A 740 -2.20 -20.01 -21.79
N LYS A 741 -1.43 -19.03 -22.25
CA LYS A 741 -1.61 -18.37 -23.55
C LYS A 741 -1.54 -19.39 -24.69
N LEU A 742 -0.56 -20.27 -24.64
CA LEU A 742 -0.39 -21.33 -25.62
C LEU A 742 -1.61 -22.28 -25.66
N LEU A 743 -2.07 -22.74 -24.50
CA LEU A 743 -3.10 -23.78 -24.40
C LEU A 743 -4.52 -23.28 -24.61
N ASN A 744 -4.83 -22.09 -24.09
CA ASN A 744 -6.19 -21.55 -24.07
C ASN A 744 -6.42 -20.47 -25.12
N LEU A 745 -5.36 -19.81 -25.62
CA LEU A 745 -5.46 -18.75 -26.63
C LEU A 745 -4.81 -19.12 -27.98
N GLY A 746 -4.02 -20.21 -28.03
CA GLY A 746 -3.26 -20.59 -29.23
C GLY A 746 -2.10 -19.65 -29.54
N GLU A 747 -1.75 -18.75 -28.62
CA GLU A 747 -0.66 -17.78 -28.80
C GLU A 747 0.68 -18.45 -28.54
N GLN A 748 1.55 -18.48 -29.55
CA GLN A 748 2.91 -19.03 -29.42
C GLN A 748 3.80 -18.04 -28.63
N PRO A 749 4.29 -18.42 -27.45
CA PRO A 749 5.25 -17.61 -26.72
C PRO A 749 6.60 -17.64 -27.43
N ASP A 750 7.40 -16.60 -27.20
CA ASP A 750 8.78 -16.58 -27.66
C ASP A 750 9.61 -17.60 -26.87
N PHE A 751 9.78 -18.80 -27.42
CA PHE A 751 10.60 -19.84 -26.80
C PHE A 751 12.11 -19.53 -26.84
N THR A 752 12.56 -18.59 -27.69
CA THR A 752 14.01 -18.31 -27.85
C THR A 752 14.61 -17.60 -26.65
N SER A 753 13.84 -16.76 -25.96
CA SER A 753 14.24 -16.14 -24.69
C SER A 753 14.09 -17.06 -23.48
N LEU A 754 13.46 -18.23 -23.64
CA LEU A 754 13.09 -19.16 -22.58
C LEU A 754 13.82 -20.50 -22.69
N GLU A 755 14.85 -20.58 -23.55
CA GLU A 755 15.29 -21.80 -24.26
C GLU A 755 15.83 -22.96 -23.37
N SER A 756 15.78 -22.85 -22.04
CA SER A 756 16.06 -23.95 -21.12
C SER A 756 15.00 -24.21 -20.05
N ILE A 757 14.20 -23.24 -19.60
CA ILE A 757 13.35 -23.44 -18.40
C ILE A 757 12.12 -24.34 -18.67
N TRP A 758 11.78 -24.55 -19.93
CA TRP A 758 10.69 -25.43 -20.35
C TRP A 758 11.12 -26.88 -20.49
N ASP A 759 12.43 -27.16 -20.50
CA ASP A 759 12.99 -28.51 -20.49
C ASP A 759 13.02 -29.03 -19.04
N VAL A 760 12.22 -30.05 -18.77
CA VAL A 760 12.14 -30.73 -17.48
C VAL A 760 13.35 -31.63 -17.22
N SER A 761 14.11 -32.01 -18.26
CA SER A 761 15.21 -32.98 -18.14
C SER A 761 14.74 -34.28 -17.44
N VAL A 762 15.63 -34.94 -16.70
CA VAL A 762 15.33 -36.10 -15.87
C VAL A 762 14.75 -35.63 -14.54
N THR A 763 13.67 -36.27 -14.12
CA THR A 763 13.09 -36.04 -12.79
C THR A 763 13.71 -37.00 -11.80
N SER A 764 14.17 -36.49 -10.66
CA SER A 764 14.62 -37.30 -9.53
C SER A 764 13.57 -37.28 -8.42
N VAL A 765 13.36 -38.41 -7.77
CA VAL A 765 12.34 -38.60 -6.73
C VAL A 765 13.02 -39.29 -5.55
N LYS A 766 12.97 -38.71 -4.35
CA LYS A 766 13.40 -39.40 -3.14
C LYS A 766 12.36 -40.46 -2.77
N SER A 767 12.77 -41.72 -2.85
CA SER A 767 11.94 -42.82 -2.38
C SER A 767 11.90 -42.84 -0.84
N SER A 768 10.91 -43.55 -0.28
CA SER A 768 10.84 -43.81 1.16
C SER A 768 12.06 -44.58 1.68
N THR A 769 12.81 -45.26 0.81
CA THR A 769 14.00 -46.05 1.14
C THR A 769 15.30 -45.24 1.12
N SER A 770 15.22 -43.90 1.13
CA SER A 770 16.33 -42.92 1.10
C SER A 770 17.16 -42.86 -0.19
N GLU A 771 17.00 -43.81 -1.10
CA GLU A 771 17.63 -43.78 -2.42
C GLU A 771 16.88 -42.85 -3.38
N THR A 772 17.64 -42.05 -4.14
CA THR A 772 17.11 -41.22 -5.21
C THR A 772 16.77 -42.09 -6.40
N GLU A 773 15.51 -42.11 -6.80
CA GLU A 773 15.05 -42.78 -8.02
C GLU A 773 14.96 -41.75 -9.16
N TYR A 774 15.56 -42.06 -10.30
CA TYR A 774 15.38 -41.25 -11.50
C TYR A 774 14.15 -41.72 -12.28
N ALA A 775 13.47 -40.80 -12.95
CA ALA A 775 12.32 -41.09 -13.78
C ALA A 775 12.24 -40.19 -15.02
N ILE A 776 11.80 -40.78 -16.13
CA ILE A 776 11.42 -40.07 -17.35
C ILE A 776 10.10 -40.62 -17.90
N SER A 777 9.44 -39.83 -18.74
CA SER A 777 8.27 -40.26 -19.50
C SER A 777 8.60 -40.28 -20.98
N VAL A 778 8.21 -41.33 -21.69
CA VAL A 778 8.49 -41.53 -23.11
C VAL A 778 7.18 -41.87 -23.80
N TYR A 779 6.96 -41.27 -24.96
CA TYR A 779 5.94 -41.72 -25.90
C TYR A 779 6.61 -42.55 -27.00
N MET A 780 6.05 -43.71 -27.33
CA MET A 780 6.49 -44.52 -28.45
C MET A 780 5.36 -44.69 -29.45
N ASP A 781 5.60 -44.27 -30.69
CA ASP A 781 4.74 -44.70 -31.80
C ASP A 781 5.16 -46.11 -32.19
N VAL A 782 4.20 -47.04 -32.24
CA VAL A 782 4.48 -48.45 -32.53
C VAL A 782 3.57 -48.98 -33.63
N ILE A 783 4.11 -49.94 -34.39
CA ILE A 783 3.42 -50.72 -35.40
C ILE A 783 3.03 -52.07 -34.78
N GLU A 784 1.75 -52.43 -34.90
CA GLU A 784 1.24 -53.70 -34.40
C GLU A 784 1.78 -54.87 -35.26
N GLY A 785 2.65 -55.69 -34.65
CA GLY A 785 3.37 -56.79 -35.31
C GLY A 785 4.86 -56.49 -35.54
N GLU A 786 5.62 -57.53 -35.87
CA GLU A 786 7.06 -57.43 -36.11
C GLU A 786 7.34 -56.99 -37.55
N VAL A 787 7.92 -55.80 -37.72
CA VAL A 787 8.53 -55.34 -38.97
C VAL A 787 10.00 -55.73 -38.98
N ASN A 788 10.45 -56.37 -40.05
CA ASN A 788 11.81 -56.79 -40.27
C ASN A 788 12.19 -56.66 -41.75
N ALA A 789 13.45 -56.94 -42.08
CA ALA A 789 13.97 -56.82 -43.44
C ALA A 789 13.18 -57.65 -44.49
N LYS A 790 12.53 -58.76 -44.06
CA LYS A 790 11.79 -59.65 -44.97
C LYS A 790 10.41 -59.11 -45.33
N ASN A 791 9.73 -58.45 -44.39
CA ASN A 791 8.34 -58.02 -44.59
C ASN A 791 8.16 -56.49 -44.75
N GLN A 792 9.20 -55.67 -44.52
CA GLN A 792 9.08 -54.21 -44.63
C GLN A 792 8.59 -53.75 -46.00
N SER A 793 9.06 -54.39 -47.08
CA SER A 793 8.69 -54.05 -48.45
C SER A 793 7.24 -54.41 -48.78
N GLU A 794 6.66 -55.37 -48.04
CA GLU A 794 5.28 -55.78 -48.21
C GLU A 794 4.30 -54.74 -47.68
N ILE A 795 4.69 -54.03 -46.62
CA ILE A 795 3.85 -53.06 -45.91
C ILE A 795 4.20 -51.60 -46.22
N LYS A 796 5.32 -51.34 -46.94
CA LYS A 796 5.88 -49.99 -47.15
C LYS A 796 4.85 -48.98 -47.68
N CYS A 797 4.14 -49.32 -48.75
CA CYS A 797 3.20 -48.39 -49.39
C CYS A 797 2.05 -48.03 -48.47
N GLN A 798 1.37 -49.02 -47.89
CA GLN A 798 0.20 -48.79 -47.01
C GLN A 798 0.57 -47.96 -45.77
N PHE A 799 1.71 -48.25 -45.16
CA PHE A 799 2.18 -47.46 -44.02
C PHE A 799 2.50 -46.02 -44.43
N LEU A 800 3.21 -45.82 -45.55
CA LEU A 800 3.54 -44.48 -46.03
C LEU A 800 2.30 -43.69 -46.40
N ASP A 801 1.27 -44.33 -46.97
CA ASP A 801 0.00 -43.69 -47.28
C ASP A 801 -0.69 -43.20 -45.99
N GLU A 802 -0.78 -44.04 -44.94
CA GLU A 802 -1.35 -43.63 -43.65
C GLU A 802 -0.52 -42.53 -42.96
N GLU A 803 0.81 -42.64 -42.99
CA GLU A 803 1.73 -41.64 -42.39
C GLU A 803 1.70 -40.30 -43.14
N LEU A 804 1.57 -40.31 -44.47
CA LEU A 804 1.43 -39.10 -45.28
C LEU A 804 0.11 -38.38 -44.99
N ILE A 805 -0.99 -39.13 -44.86
CA ILE A 805 -2.29 -38.58 -44.47
C ILE A 805 -2.18 -37.92 -43.10
N LYS A 806 -1.60 -38.62 -42.12
CA LYS A 806 -1.37 -38.09 -40.77
C LYS A 806 -0.56 -36.80 -40.79
N ARG A 807 0.55 -36.74 -41.53
CA ARG A 807 1.37 -35.51 -41.64
C ARG A 807 0.65 -34.38 -42.37
N LEU A 808 -0.16 -34.72 -43.37
CA LEU A 808 -0.96 -33.73 -44.08
C LEU A 808 -2.03 -33.16 -43.14
N GLU A 809 -2.67 -33.99 -42.33
CA GLU A 809 -3.60 -33.56 -41.27
C GLU A 809 -2.88 -32.67 -40.25
N GLU A 810 -1.68 -33.04 -39.78
CA GLU A 810 -0.85 -32.20 -38.88
C GLU A 810 -0.44 -30.85 -39.50
N LEU A 811 -0.34 -30.76 -40.83
CA LEU A 811 -0.04 -29.51 -41.54
C LEU A 811 -1.28 -28.65 -41.79
N ILE A 812 -2.45 -29.28 -41.96
CA ILE A 812 -3.73 -28.59 -42.20
C ILE A 812 -4.38 -28.14 -40.89
N ASP A 813 -4.19 -28.91 -39.81
CA ASP A 813 -4.67 -28.52 -38.50
C ASP A 813 -3.86 -27.32 -37.99
N GLU A 814 -4.39 -26.12 -38.21
CA GLU A 814 -3.88 -24.88 -37.60
C GLU A 814 -4.01 -24.91 -36.07
N GLY A 815 -4.80 -25.86 -35.55
CA GLY A 815 -4.89 -26.18 -34.14
C GLY A 815 -3.54 -26.60 -33.61
N PRO A 816 -3.10 -26.05 -32.48
CA PRO A 816 -1.74 -26.28 -32.10
C PRO A 816 -1.58 -27.63 -31.37
N VAL A 817 -1.03 -28.60 -32.10
CA VAL A 817 -0.67 -29.91 -31.57
C VAL A 817 0.64 -29.80 -30.79
N TYR A 818 0.54 -29.69 -29.46
CA TYR A 818 1.71 -29.54 -28.58
C TYR A 818 2.24 -30.86 -28.01
N GLY A 819 1.74 -32.00 -28.47
CA GLY A 819 2.12 -33.30 -27.93
C GLY A 819 1.83 -34.45 -28.88
N PRO A 820 2.15 -35.69 -28.47
CA PRO A 820 1.86 -36.86 -29.28
C PRO A 820 0.33 -37.00 -29.50
N GLY A 821 -0.08 -37.14 -30.75
CA GLY A 821 -1.49 -37.31 -31.11
C GLY A 821 -2.07 -38.58 -30.49
N SER A 822 -3.11 -38.43 -29.65
CA SER A 822 -3.72 -39.54 -28.89
C SER A 822 -4.67 -40.43 -29.70
N ASN A 823 -4.99 -40.04 -30.95
CA ASN A 823 -5.99 -40.69 -31.79
C ASN A 823 -5.43 -41.26 -33.10
N THR A 824 -4.13 -41.55 -33.17
CA THR A 824 -3.58 -42.17 -34.37
C THR A 824 -4.10 -43.59 -34.53
N LYS A 825 -4.67 -43.87 -35.70
CA LYS A 825 -5.06 -45.23 -36.08
C LYS A 825 -3.81 -46.12 -36.02
N VAL A 826 -3.86 -47.17 -35.22
CA VAL A 826 -2.76 -48.13 -35.10
C VAL A 826 -2.59 -48.88 -36.42
N PHE A 827 -1.43 -48.72 -37.05
CA PHE A 827 -1.03 -49.52 -38.21
C PHE A 827 -0.72 -50.96 -37.77
N SER A 828 -1.20 -51.94 -38.53
CA SER A 828 -1.00 -53.37 -38.23
C SER A 828 -0.41 -54.09 -39.43
N VAL A 829 0.74 -54.75 -39.23
CA VAL A 829 1.42 -55.56 -40.26
C VAL A 829 0.50 -56.64 -40.80
N LYS A 830 -0.31 -57.26 -39.92
CA LYS A 830 -1.26 -58.31 -40.32
C LYS A 830 -2.35 -57.76 -41.23
N LYS A 831 -2.99 -56.64 -40.84
CA LYS A 831 -4.05 -56.02 -41.64
C LYS A 831 -3.53 -55.53 -42.98
N ALA A 832 -2.35 -54.91 -42.98
CA ALA A 832 -1.66 -54.45 -44.17
C ALA A 832 -1.44 -55.59 -45.20
N LYS A 833 -0.90 -56.73 -44.74
CA LYS A 833 -0.73 -57.93 -45.57
C LYS A 833 -2.06 -58.49 -46.09
N GLU A 834 -3.09 -58.52 -45.26
CA GLU A 834 -4.43 -59.00 -45.66
C GLU A 834 -5.05 -58.08 -46.73
N GLU A 835 -4.94 -56.77 -46.59
CA GLU A 835 -5.44 -55.78 -47.54
C GLU A 835 -4.68 -55.83 -48.86
N LYS A 836 -3.35 -55.99 -48.82
CA LYS A 836 -2.54 -56.18 -50.02
C LYS A 836 -2.94 -57.46 -50.76
N ALA A 837 -3.14 -58.56 -50.04
CA ALA A 837 -3.61 -59.81 -50.63
C ALA A 837 -5.02 -59.67 -51.25
N ARG A 838 -5.92 -58.89 -50.62
CA ARG A 838 -7.24 -58.57 -51.20
C ARG A 838 -7.12 -57.77 -52.49
N HIS A 839 -6.32 -56.70 -52.51
CA HIS A 839 -6.09 -55.92 -53.73
C HIS A 839 -5.45 -56.73 -54.85
N GLU A 840 -4.49 -57.61 -54.54
CA GLU A 840 -3.92 -58.52 -55.54
C GLU A 840 -4.95 -59.52 -56.07
N GLN A 841 -5.87 -60.01 -55.23
CA GLN A 841 -6.98 -60.88 -55.66
C GLN A 841 -8.00 -60.13 -56.52
N GLU A 842 -8.37 -58.90 -56.16
CA GLU A 842 -9.28 -58.05 -56.94
C GLU A 842 -8.67 -57.72 -58.30
N LYS A 843 -7.39 -57.31 -58.35
CA LYS A 843 -6.68 -57.06 -59.60
C LYS A 843 -6.61 -58.32 -60.48
N LYS A 844 -6.39 -59.50 -59.90
CA LYS A 844 -6.46 -60.78 -60.64
C LYS A 844 -7.86 -61.03 -61.22
N LYS A 845 -8.93 -60.78 -60.43
CA LYS A 845 -10.31 -60.92 -60.91
C LYS A 845 -10.65 -59.93 -62.01
N GLU A 846 -10.20 -58.67 -61.92
CA GLU A 846 -10.39 -57.66 -62.97
C GLU A 846 -9.67 -58.04 -64.26
N ILE A 847 -8.43 -58.53 -64.16
CA ILE A 847 -7.69 -59.04 -65.32
C ILE A 847 -8.43 -60.23 -65.95
N GLU A 848 -8.92 -61.18 -65.15
CA GLU A 848 -9.69 -62.33 -65.63
C GLU A 848 -11.04 -61.92 -66.27
N LEU A 849 -11.72 -60.93 -65.71
CA LEU A 849 -12.96 -60.34 -66.28
C LEU A 849 -12.69 -59.61 -67.61
N SER A 850 -11.57 -58.91 -67.72
CA SER A 850 -11.14 -58.21 -68.94
C SER A 850 -10.62 -59.16 -70.03
N ALA A 851 -10.11 -60.33 -69.63
CA ALA A 851 -9.60 -61.37 -70.53
C ALA A 851 -10.71 -62.29 -71.08
N LYS A 852 -11.95 -62.20 -70.58
CA LYS A 852 -13.08 -62.91 -71.19
C LYS A 852 -13.36 -62.28 -72.57
N PRO A 853 -13.27 -63.06 -73.67
CA PRO A 853 -13.53 -62.54 -75.00
C PRO A 853 -14.95 -61.98 -75.06
N ARG A 854 -15.08 -60.70 -75.43
CA ARG A 854 -16.37 -60.11 -75.79
C ARG A 854 -16.93 -60.98 -76.92
N LYS A 855 -17.91 -61.83 -76.61
CA LYS A 855 -18.72 -62.47 -77.65
C LYS A 855 -19.42 -61.34 -78.39
N ASP A 856 -18.96 -61.05 -79.61
CA ASP A 856 -19.62 -60.20 -80.57
C ASP A 856 -21.08 -60.63 -80.73
N LYS A 857 -21.97 -59.93 -80.02
CA LYS A 857 -23.35 -59.79 -80.45
C LYS A 857 -23.41 -58.45 -81.17
N SER A 858 -23.36 -58.54 -82.50
CA SER A 858 -23.88 -57.53 -83.39
C SER A 858 -25.28 -57.12 -82.92
N LEU A 859 -25.39 -55.92 -82.36
CA LEU A 859 -26.67 -55.22 -82.21
C LEU A 859 -26.70 -54.10 -83.25
N PRO A 860 -27.88 -53.85 -83.85
CA PRO A 860 -28.02 -53.02 -85.03
C PRO A 860 -27.76 -51.54 -84.72
N ILE A 861 -27.17 -50.88 -85.72
CA ILE A 861 -27.00 -49.44 -85.82
C ILE A 861 -28.38 -48.79 -85.72
N ALA A 862 -28.69 -48.19 -84.58
CA ALA A 862 -29.72 -47.17 -84.46
C ALA A 862 -29.01 -45.83 -84.35
N VAL A 863 -29.14 -45.03 -85.40
CA VAL A 863 -28.77 -43.61 -85.45
C VAL A 863 -29.68 -42.85 -84.47
N PRO A 864 -29.14 -42.07 -83.52
CA PRO A 864 -29.91 -41.01 -82.88
C PRO A 864 -29.59 -39.69 -83.57
N GLU A 865 -30.67 -39.05 -84.00
CA GLU A 865 -30.73 -37.72 -84.56
C GLU A 865 -30.02 -36.68 -83.71
N TYR A 866 -29.37 -35.75 -84.41
CA TYR A 866 -28.99 -34.44 -83.90
C TYR A 866 -30.26 -33.68 -83.50
N GLU A 867 -30.47 -33.46 -82.21
CA GLU A 867 -31.30 -32.35 -81.73
C GLU A 867 -30.53 -31.50 -80.71
N GLY A 868 -30.37 -30.23 -81.07
CA GLY A 868 -29.80 -29.20 -80.21
C GLY A 868 -30.73 -28.90 -79.03
N GLY A 869 -30.14 -28.77 -77.84
CA GLY A 869 -30.89 -28.56 -76.61
C GLY A 869 -30.15 -27.74 -75.57
N LYS A 870 -30.26 -26.42 -75.74
CA LYS A 870 -30.20 -25.31 -74.76
C LYS A 870 -29.67 -25.57 -73.33
N ARG A 871 -28.71 -24.70 -72.97
CA ARG A 871 -28.27 -24.31 -71.63
C ARG A 871 -29.43 -24.18 -70.63
N HIS A 872 -29.31 -24.85 -69.48
CA HIS A 872 -29.99 -24.42 -68.26
C HIS A 872 -29.02 -24.38 -67.07
N THR A 873 -28.65 -23.16 -66.70
CA THR A 873 -28.13 -22.80 -65.38
C THR A 873 -29.28 -22.90 -64.38
N LYS A 874 -29.18 -23.80 -63.40
CA LYS A 874 -30.08 -23.81 -62.23
C LYS A 874 -29.39 -23.15 -61.05
N SER A 875 -29.81 -21.93 -60.78
CA SER A 875 -29.65 -21.26 -59.50
C SER A 875 -30.51 -21.98 -58.45
N PHE A 876 -29.91 -22.35 -57.32
CA PHE A 876 -30.66 -22.75 -56.14
C PHE A 876 -30.69 -21.57 -55.17
N ARG A 877 -31.84 -20.91 -55.13
CA ARG A 877 -32.21 -19.87 -54.14
C ARG A 877 -33.27 -20.49 -53.23
N GLY A 878 -32.87 -20.94 -52.04
CA GLY A 878 -33.78 -21.44 -51.01
C GLY A 878 -33.82 -20.50 -49.82
N LYS A 879 -34.93 -19.77 -49.65
CA LYS A 879 -35.21 -18.87 -48.53
C LYS A 879 -35.69 -19.65 -47.29
N SER A 880 -35.11 -19.28 -46.15
CA SER A 880 -35.67 -19.13 -44.80
C SER A 880 -36.86 -19.99 -44.33
N ALA A 881 -36.68 -20.63 -43.18
CA ALA A 881 -37.73 -20.73 -42.16
C ALA A 881 -37.12 -20.47 -40.77
N LYS A 882 -37.54 -19.36 -40.16
CA LYS A 882 -37.35 -19.05 -38.73
C LYS A 882 -38.16 -20.03 -37.87
N LYS A 883 -37.55 -20.62 -36.85
CA LYS A 883 -38.25 -21.04 -35.63
C LYS A 883 -37.34 -20.93 -34.41
N ASN A 884 -37.75 -20.07 -33.48
CA ASN A 884 -37.23 -19.93 -32.13
C ASN A 884 -37.35 -21.25 -31.35
N ARG A 885 -36.34 -21.61 -30.54
CA ARG A 885 -36.49 -21.94 -29.11
C ARG A 885 -35.19 -22.39 -28.41
N THR A 886 -34.86 -21.64 -27.35
CA THR A 886 -34.40 -22.06 -26.00
C THR A 886 -33.34 -23.15 -25.79
N LYS A 887 -32.30 -22.72 -25.04
CA LYS A 887 -31.41 -23.50 -24.14
C LYS A 887 -32.04 -24.75 -23.52
N LYS A 888 -31.37 -25.91 -23.63
CA LYS A 888 -31.13 -26.85 -22.52
C LYS A 888 -30.07 -27.91 -22.88
N ARG A 889 -29.18 -28.15 -21.91
CA ARG A 889 -28.17 -29.22 -21.82
C ARG A 889 -28.74 -30.62 -22.06
N LEU A 890 -27.96 -31.50 -22.70
CA LEU A 890 -27.62 -32.90 -22.34
C LEU A 890 -26.82 -33.51 -23.51
N LEU A 891 -25.50 -33.71 -23.35
CA LEU A 891 -24.88 -35.04 -23.14
C LEU A 891 -25.70 -36.22 -23.71
N SER A 892 -25.22 -36.81 -24.81
CA SER A 892 -24.96 -38.26 -24.93
C SER A 892 -24.61 -38.65 -26.38
N VAL A 893 -23.53 -39.43 -26.49
CA VAL A 893 -23.29 -40.51 -27.47
C VAL A 893 -23.25 -40.10 -28.96
N PHE A 894 -22.08 -40.18 -29.59
CA PHE A 894 -21.85 -41.11 -30.70
C PHE A 894 -20.34 -41.27 -31.00
N ILE A 895 -20.02 -42.51 -31.32
CA ILE A 895 -18.73 -43.08 -31.77
C ILE A 895 -18.27 -42.42 -33.06
#